data_AF-A0AA37UP17-F1
#
_entry.id   AF-A0AA37UP17-F1
#
_cell.length_a   1.000
_cell.length_b   1.000
_cell.length_c   1.000
_cell.angle_alpha   90.00
_cell.angle_beta   90.00
_cell.angle_gamma   90.00
#
_symmetry.space_group_name_H-M   'P 1'
#
loop_
_entity.id
_entity.type
_entity.pdbx_description
1 polymer ?
#
loop_
_entity_poly.entity_id
_entity_poly.type
_entity_poly.pdbx_seq_one_letter_code
_entity_poly.pdbx_strand_id
1 'polypeptide(L)'
;MREGSTTDRTPAALTPTSGTVVEELLPTTVARAENPFQIHEITLTPEQAAQERFHLAWEGTGDERRVSAHVWDHDAGAWVLKDSGADAAGGTVALDVEALRSEGAVSPEGTLHLLVWRGLTSEPFGEDHRYEADPDPADFDFSMEHVPDTQLYAQATPQMFTDQMSWVVERAQERRTAMVVHAGDLVNRKYLSQEYQWQGAEDAMGLLDDAEIPYLVSWGNHDYENDRNNRVMLQRYYPAQRFADSLEGSPWTFGGSHGVDALQDNYFYTADLDGAKVLLLTVGFFSADNPDDPGLAWAEEVIRSHPEHAVILAIHQSVDTGANRWANENVTSRLIDPHSNVRLVLGGHITGTGVAHRPGADGAPVYGILTDYQGRTYGGQQFLRSLAFDTENGLLHASTYSPYLDARTSDGPWRQEIPAGAIPGFHGSDSENFVLELDLGVDDERTLATSALTVAAGESTVVGPVQAAVGAERVEAVLGDLEPGRSYGWYVEVRDGAGHVTRSPVSPVTTAPSDVSSPFVDVPVDSLFFPEIAWLFEHGISRGWVAADGTREFRPVTPIARDAMAAFLFRLAEVAGQVEGYVAPTTSPFSDVGVDDEFYTEIAWLHAEGIATGWDAGDGTAQFRPLAPIGRDAMAAFLYRMAGEPSHTAPATSPFTDVTPSTQFYDEITWLVDEGIATGWVGNDGTAQYQPVAPINRDAMAAFLQRYVAAGHADGGAQEG
;
A
#
# COMPACT_ATOMS: atom_id res chain seq x y z
N MET A 1 17.23 17.10 -13.16
CA MET A 1 15.82 16.71 -12.92
C MET A 1 15.16 17.80 -12.09
N ARG A 2 13.83 17.86 -11.97
CA ARG A 2 13.13 18.80 -11.07
C ARG A 2 12.18 18.07 -10.12
N GLU A 3 12.11 18.53 -8.88
CA GLU A 3 11.13 18.06 -7.91
C GLU A 3 10.39 19.22 -7.23
N GLY A 4 9.23 18.94 -6.68
CA GLY A 4 8.46 19.90 -5.90
C GLY A 4 7.18 19.29 -5.37
N SER A 5 6.32 20.15 -4.84
CA SER A 5 5.01 19.79 -4.32
C SER A 5 3.99 20.89 -4.62
N THR A 6 2.70 20.55 -4.60
CA THR A 6 1.60 21.51 -4.76
C THR A 6 0.37 21.05 -3.99
N THR A 7 -0.51 22.00 -3.65
CA THR A 7 -1.85 21.72 -3.08
C THR A 7 -2.88 21.35 -4.16
N ASP A 8 -2.52 21.42 -5.44
CA ASP A 8 -3.40 21.00 -6.52
C ASP A 8 -3.67 19.49 -6.46
N ARG A 9 -4.92 19.08 -6.71
CA ARG A 9 -5.34 17.67 -6.73
C ARG A 9 -4.84 16.93 -7.97
N THR A 10 -4.68 17.65 -9.07
CA THR A 10 -4.28 17.12 -10.37
C THR A 10 -3.06 17.89 -10.92
N PRO A 11 -2.26 17.29 -11.80
CA PRO A 11 -1.03 17.91 -12.30
C PRO A 11 -1.27 18.98 -13.38
N ALA A 12 -2.52 19.33 -13.69
CA ALA A 12 -2.86 20.15 -14.86
C ALA A 12 -2.22 21.56 -14.85
N ALA A 13 -1.98 22.13 -13.66
CA ALA A 13 -1.35 23.45 -13.52
C ALA A 13 0.18 23.42 -13.64
N LEU A 14 0.81 22.24 -13.54
CA LEU A 14 2.25 22.09 -13.64
C LEU A 14 2.72 22.30 -15.08
N THR A 15 3.95 22.76 -15.24
CA THR A 15 4.63 22.87 -16.54
C THR A 15 6.00 22.20 -16.43
N PRO A 16 6.70 21.97 -17.56
CA PRO A 16 8.06 21.41 -17.53
C PRO A 16 9.08 22.20 -16.69
N THR A 17 8.76 23.45 -16.35
CA THR A 17 9.62 24.33 -15.54
C THR A 17 9.23 24.43 -14.07
N SER A 18 8.16 23.75 -13.65
CA SER A 18 7.70 23.70 -12.27
C SER A 18 8.72 23.00 -11.35
N GLY A 19 8.71 23.36 -10.06
CA GLY A 19 9.62 22.79 -9.06
C GLY A 19 11.05 23.35 -9.12
N THR A 20 11.92 22.73 -8.33
CA THR A 20 13.33 23.11 -8.17
C THR A 20 14.24 22.09 -8.83
N VAL A 21 15.36 22.56 -9.39
CA VAL A 21 16.33 21.68 -10.06
C VAL A 21 17.14 20.92 -9.01
N VAL A 22 17.25 19.61 -9.20
CA VAL A 22 18.09 18.71 -8.39
C VAL A 22 19.06 17.93 -9.28
N GLU A 23 20.21 17.58 -8.71
CA GLU A 23 21.29 16.82 -9.37
C GLU A 23 21.02 15.31 -9.36
N GLU A 24 20.28 14.81 -8.35
CA GLU A 24 19.90 13.41 -8.25
C GLU A 24 18.89 13.03 -9.35
N LEU A 25 19.14 11.90 -10.02
CA LEU A 25 18.30 11.42 -11.12
C LEU A 25 17.11 10.57 -10.66
N LEU A 26 17.23 9.96 -9.47
CA LEU A 26 16.27 9.03 -8.87
C LEU A 26 15.96 9.49 -7.43
N PRO A 27 15.36 10.67 -7.22
CA PRO A 27 15.24 11.25 -5.90
C PRO A 27 14.04 10.69 -5.13
N THR A 28 14.06 10.96 -3.82
CA THR A 28 12.89 10.86 -2.95
C THR A 28 12.40 12.26 -2.62
N THR A 29 11.19 12.59 -3.08
CA THR A 29 10.54 13.87 -2.83
C THR A 29 9.55 13.70 -1.69
N VAL A 30 9.75 14.45 -0.61
CA VAL A 30 8.90 14.44 0.59
C VAL A 30 8.21 15.79 0.70
N ALA A 31 6.91 15.77 0.92
CA ALA A 31 6.09 16.95 1.07
C ALA A 31 5.14 16.80 2.26
N ARG A 32 4.73 17.92 2.87
CA ARG A 32 3.79 17.92 3.99
C ARG A 32 2.50 18.58 3.56
N ALA A 33 1.37 17.87 3.66
CA ALA A 33 0.05 18.29 3.22
C ALA A 33 -0.03 18.77 1.75
N GLU A 34 0.92 18.36 0.91
CA GLU A 34 1.01 18.73 -0.51
C GLU A 34 1.40 17.51 -1.35
N ASN A 35 0.87 17.41 -2.57
CA ASN A 35 1.15 16.33 -3.49
C ASN A 35 2.56 16.49 -4.10
N PRO A 36 3.50 15.55 -3.85
CA PRO A 36 4.84 15.60 -4.42
C PRO A 36 4.84 15.20 -5.90
N PHE A 37 5.76 15.79 -6.66
CA PHE A 37 5.93 15.52 -8.07
C PHE A 37 7.39 15.60 -8.51
N GLN A 38 7.68 14.90 -9.61
CA GLN A 38 9.00 14.76 -10.18
C GLN A 38 8.95 14.95 -11.70
N ILE A 39 9.75 15.87 -12.25
CA ILE A 39 9.81 16.16 -13.69
C ILE A 39 11.21 15.81 -14.21
N HIS A 40 11.24 14.81 -15.10
CA HIS A 40 12.44 14.38 -15.80
C HIS A 40 12.51 15.05 -17.18
N GLU A 41 13.51 15.91 -17.34
CA GLU A 41 13.90 16.48 -18.64
C GLU A 41 14.93 15.55 -19.29
N ILE A 42 14.56 14.97 -20.43
CA ILE A 42 15.37 13.98 -21.14
C ILE A 42 15.88 14.60 -22.44
N THR A 43 17.18 14.87 -22.52
CA THR A 43 17.83 15.35 -23.74
C THR A 43 18.12 14.18 -24.68
N LEU A 44 17.58 14.22 -25.90
CA LEU A 44 17.76 13.18 -26.90
C LEU A 44 18.90 13.55 -27.85
N THR A 45 19.62 12.54 -28.35
CA THR A 45 20.51 12.75 -29.50
C THR A 45 19.68 13.07 -30.76
N PRO A 46 20.28 13.69 -31.80
CA PRO A 46 19.55 13.95 -33.04
C PRO A 46 18.93 12.69 -33.69
N GLU A 47 19.59 11.54 -33.53
CA GLU A 47 19.12 10.24 -34.06
C GLU A 47 17.94 9.69 -33.26
N GLN A 48 17.96 9.84 -31.93
CA GLN A 48 16.86 9.48 -31.05
C GLN A 48 15.67 10.42 -31.26
N ALA A 49 15.90 11.74 -31.28
CA ALA A 49 14.87 12.73 -31.50
C ALA A 49 14.14 12.50 -32.83
N ALA A 50 14.81 11.98 -33.86
CA ALA A 50 14.23 11.65 -35.16
C ALA A 50 13.29 10.43 -35.15
N GLN A 51 13.25 9.63 -34.07
CA GLN A 51 12.34 8.50 -33.95
C GLN A 51 10.89 8.95 -33.74
N GLU A 52 9.94 8.09 -34.13
CA GLU A 52 8.52 8.33 -33.90
C GLU A 52 8.09 7.93 -32.49
N ARG A 53 8.60 6.79 -31.99
CA ARG A 53 8.16 6.18 -30.74
C ARG A 53 9.25 6.25 -29.69
N PHE A 54 8.84 6.60 -28.49
CA PHE A 54 9.65 6.58 -27.29
C PHE A 54 8.91 5.76 -26.24
N HIS A 55 9.66 4.96 -25.52
CA HIS A 55 9.14 4.12 -24.46
C HIS A 55 9.95 4.39 -23.20
N LEU A 56 9.25 4.69 -22.11
CA LEU A 56 9.86 4.92 -20.83
C LEU A 56 9.28 3.91 -19.84
N ALA A 57 10.14 3.32 -19.03
CA ALA A 57 9.70 2.53 -17.89
C ALA A 57 10.17 3.22 -16.62
N TRP A 58 9.24 3.47 -15.71
CA TRP A 58 9.51 4.06 -14.41
C TRP A 58 9.15 3.06 -13.31
N GLU A 59 9.99 2.96 -12.29
CA GLU A 59 9.70 2.21 -11.07
C GLU A 59 9.97 3.07 -9.84
N GLY A 60 9.13 2.96 -8.83
CA GLY A 60 9.27 3.73 -7.61
C GLY A 60 8.15 3.44 -6.61
N THR A 61 7.99 4.31 -5.62
CA THR A 61 6.89 4.21 -4.64
C THR A 61 6.21 5.56 -4.51
N GLY A 62 4.92 5.54 -4.21
CA GLY A 62 4.15 6.75 -3.91
C GLY A 62 3.32 6.51 -2.67
N ASP A 63 3.94 5.91 -1.63
CA ASP A 63 3.26 5.33 -0.48
C ASP A 63 2.07 4.43 -0.91
N GLU A 64 0.95 4.41 -0.18
CA GLU A 64 -0.23 3.61 -0.54
C GLU A 64 -1.09 4.26 -1.63
N ARG A 65 -0.67 5.43 -2.13
CA ARG A 65 -1.40 6.24 -3.09
C ARG A 65 -1.00 6.01 -4.54
N ARG A 66 -1.88 6.49 -5.42
CA ARG A 66 -1.69 6.43 -6.86
C ARG A 66 -0.49 7.29 -7.30
N VAL A 67 0.35 6.68 -8.12
CA VAL A 67 1.36 7.36 -8.93
C VAL A 67 0.96 7.30 -10.39
N SER A 68 1.21 8.38 -11.12
CA SER A 68 0.91 8.48 -12.55
C SER A 68 2.05 9.12 -13.32
N ALA A 69 2.20 8.68 -14.57
CA ALA A 69 3.18 9.18 -15.50
C ALA A 69 2.49 9.96 -16.62
N HIS A 70 2.98 11.18 -16.87
CA HIS A 70 2.46 12.09 -17.88
C HIS A 70 3.57 12.58 -18.79
N VAL A 71 3.28 12.70 -20.08
CA VAL A 71 4.22 13.23 -21.07
C VAL A 71 3.74 14.60 -21.53
N TRP A 72 4.66 15.56 -21.62
CA TRP A 72 4.32 16.90 -22.08
C TRP A 72 4.09 16.92 -23.59
N ASP A 73 2.89 17.31 -24.01
CA ASP A 73 2.61 17.67 -25.40
C ASP A 73 3.10 19.10 -25.64
N HIS A 74 4.20 19.24 -26.35
CA HIS A 74 4.81 20.54 -26.68
C HIS A 74 3.97 21.38 -27.65
N ASP A 75 3.06 20.77 -28.41
CA ASP A 75 2.18 21.47 -29.35
C ASP A 75 0.92 21.99 -28.63
N ALA A 76 0.34 21.19 -27.72
CA ALA A 76 -0.83 21.57 -26.93
C ALA A 76 -0.47 22.41 -25.69
N GLY A 77 0.75 22.26 -25.17
CA GLY A 77 1.19 22.89 -23.93
C GLY A 77 0.49 22.30 -22.69
N ALA A 78 0.34 20.98 -22.65
CA ALA A 78 -0.35 20.28 -21.57
C ALA A 78 0.28 18.92 -21.27
N TRP A 79 0.10 18.44 -20.04
CA TRP A 79 0.44 17.07 -19.64
C TRP A 79 -0.60 16.09 -20.18
N VAL A 80 -0.13 14.98 -20.75
CA VAL A 80 -0.95 13.87 -21.22
C VAL A 80 -0.67 12.66 -20.35
N LEU A 81 -1.69 12.20 -19.60
CA LEU A 81 -1.61 10.96 -18.83
C LEU A 81 -1.29 9.77 -19.75
N LYS A 82 -0.26 9.00 -19.40
CA LYS A 82 0.18 7.83 -20.15
C LYS A 82 -0.07 6.53 -19.41
N ASP A 83 0.21 6.52 -18.12
CA ASP A 83 -0.01 5.36 -17.26
C ASP A 83 -0.20 5.76 -15.79
N SER A 84 -0.81 4.90 -15.00
CA SER A 84 -0.93 5.07 -13.55
C SER A 84 -1.06 3.73 -12.83
N GLY A 85 -0.63 3.71 -11.58
CA GLY A 85 -0.65 2.53 -10.72
C GLY A 85 -0.60 2.90 -9.25
N ALA A 86 -0.88 1.93 -8.40
CA ALA A 86 -0.81 2.07 -6.94
C ALA A 86 -0.49 0.71 -6.33
N ASP A 87 0.08 0.71 -5.13
CA ASP A 87 0.23 -0.49 -4.32
C ASP A 87 -0.34 -0.24 -2.94
N ALA A 88 -1.36 -1.02 -2.55
CA ALA A 88 -2.08 -0.79 -1.29
C ALA A 88 -1.25 -1.06 -0.03
N ALA A 89 -0.05 -1.64 -0.15
CA ALA A 89 0.88 -1.86 0.95
C ALA A 89 2.08 -0.90 0.91
N GLY A 90 2.07 0.10 0.02
CA GLY A 90 3.17 1.05 -0.15
C GLY A 90 4.35 0.51 -0.94
N GLY A 91 4.18 -0.62 -1.64
CA GLY A 91 5.20 -1.29 -2.42
C GLY A 91 5.57 -0.57 -3.72
N THR A 92 6.44 -1.22 -4.50
CA THR A 92 6.92 -0.69 -5.78
C THR A 92 5.80 -0.66 -6.83
N VAL A 93 5.62 0.50 -7.44
CA VAL A 93 4.78 0.73 -8.61
C VAL A 93 5.67 0.80 -9.85
N ALA A 94 5.29 0.06 -10.90
CA ALA A 94 5.92 0.12 -12.21
C ALA A 94 4.97 0.75 -13.22
N LEU A 95 5.44 1.74 -13.98
CA LEU A 95 4.68 2.44 -15.00
C LEU A 95 5.32 2.25 -16.38
N ASP A 96 4.48 1.91 -17.37
CA ASP A 96 4.83 1.74 -18.78
C ASP A 96 4.32 2.94 -19.60
N VAL A 97 5.24 3.76 -20.09
CA VAL A 97 4.94 5.04 -20.72
C VAL A 97 5.29 5.02 -22.20
N GLU A 98 4.26 5.13 -23.04
CA GLU A 98 4.42 5.36 -24.47
C GLU A 98 4.27 6.84 -24.84
N ALA A 99 5.30 7.38 -25.48
CA ALA A 99 5.33 8.74 -25.99
C ALA A 99 5.55 8.72 -27.51
N LEU A 100 4.72 9.48 -28.25
CA LEU A 100 4.82 9.58 -29.70
C LEU A 100 5.23 10.99 -30.12
N ARG A 101 6.15 11.07 -31.09
CA ARG A 101 6.54 12.34 -31.70
C ARG A 101 5.34 13.01 -32.36
N SER A 102 4.42 12.25 -32.95
CA SER A 102 3.19 12.78 -33.56
C SER A 102 2.22 13.41 -32.55
N GLU A 103 2.42 13.16 -31.26
CA GLU A 103 1.64 13.75 -30.15
C GLU A 103 2.38 14.93 -29.48
N GLY A 104 3.39 15.50 -30.15
CA GLY A 104 4.13 16.63 -29.62
C GLY A 104 5.08 16.28 -28.47
N ALA A 105 5.38 15.00 -28.21
CA ALA A 105 6.18 14.57 -27.06
C ALA A 105 7.65 15.04 -27.05
N VAL A 106 8.17 15.49 -28.21
CA VAL A 106 9.56 15.93 -28.36
C VAL A 106 9.61 17.37 -28.82
N SER A 107 10.29 18.22 -28.04
CA SER A 107 10.47 19.64 -28.35
C SER A 107 11.31 19.85 -29.62
N PRO A 108 11.24 21.05 -30.24
CA PRO A 108 12.11 21.41 -31.36
C PRO A 108 13.62 21.29 -31.05
N GLU A 109 14.00 21.43 -29.78
CA GLU A 109 15.37 21.31 -29.28
C GLU A 109 15.80 19.85 -29.02
N GLY A 110 14.89 18.88 -29.19
CA GLY A 110 15.17 17.47 -28.96
C GLY A 110 15.03 17.04 -27.50
N THR A 111 14.12 17.68 -26.76
CA THR A 111 13.87 17.36 -25.35
C THR A 111 12.51 16.68 -25.18
N LEU A 112 12.45 15.64 -24.35
CA LEU A 112 11.22 14.99 -23.90
C LEU A 112 11.04 15.26 -22.40
N HIS A 113 9.82 15.51 -21.95
CA HIS A 113 9.52 15.72 -20.54
C HIS A 113 8.55 14.66 -20.03
N LEU A 114 8.95 14.00 -18.94
CA LEU A 114 8.14 13.06 -18.18
C LEU A 114 7.84 13.68 -16.81
N LEU A 115 6.57 13.77 -16.45
CA LEU A 115 6.11 14.08 -15.10
C LEU A 115 5.68 12.77 -14.43
N VAL A 116 6.21 12.53 -13.24
CA VAL A 116 5.73 11.52 -12.30
C VAL A 116 5.00 12.27 -11.18
N TRP A 117 3.75 11.89 -10.95
CA TRP A 117 2.79 12.59 -10.10
C TRP A 117 2.19 11.62 -9.09
N ARG A 118 2.30 11.95 -7.80
CA ARG A 118 1.59 11.24 -6.72
C ARG A 118 0.37 12.07 -6.31
N GLY A 119 -0.82 11.61 -6.69
CA GLY A 119 -2.10 12.31 -6.51
C GLY A 119 -3.14 11.90 -7.55
N LEU A 120 -4.27 12.61 -7.63
CA LEU A 120 -5.36 12.25 -8.54
C LEU A 120 -4.96 12.46 -10.01
N THR A 121 -5.39 11.55 -10.88
CA THR A 121 -5.18 11.64 -12.33
C THR A 121 -6.18 12.57 -13.02
N SER A 122 -7.33 12.81 -12.39
CA SER A 122 -8.40 13.67 -12.87
C SER A 122 -9.27 14.13 -11.70
N GLU A 123 -9.94 15.28 -11.84
CA GLU A 123 -10.95 15.69 -10.87
C GLU A 123 -12.10 14.65 -10.83
N PRO A 124 -12.58 14.25 -9.65
CA PRO A 124 -13.65 13.26 -9.51
C PRO A 124 -15.04 13.87 -9.69
N PHE A 125 -15.16 14.83 -10.61
CA PHE A 125 -16.40 15.50 -10.97
C PHE A 125 -16.25 16.16 -12.35
N GLY A 126 -17.39 16.42 -12.99
CA GLY A 126 -17.45 16.96 -14.35
C GLY A 126 -18.45 16.21 -15.22
N GLU A 127 -18.53 16.58 -16.51
CA GLU A 127 -19.51 16.02 -17.45
C GLU A 127 -19.30 14.52 -17.72
N ASP A 128 -18.05 14.05 -17.67
CA ASP A 128 -17.68 12.66 -17.96
C ASP A 128 -17.60 11.77 -16.70
N HIS A 129 -17.76 12.35 -15.50
CA HIS A 129 -17.68 11.61 -14.25
C HIS A 129 -18.98 10.83 -13.96
N ARG A 130 -18.84 9.59 -13.50
CA ARG A 130 -19.96 8.71 -13.14
C ARG A 130 -20.06 8.57 -11.62
N TYR A 131 -20.93 9.37 -11.02
CA TYR A 131 -21.08 9.43 -9.56
C TYR A 131 -21.56 8.11 -8.94
N GLU A 132 -22.25 7.24 -9.70
CA GLU A 132 -22.67 5.93 -9.19
C GLU A 132 -21.52 4.91 -9.10
N ALA A 133 -20.38 5.15 -9.74
CA ALA A 133 -19.22 4.28 -9.60
C ALA A 133 -18.66 4.38 -8.17
N ASP A 134 -18.23 3.25 -7.60
CA ASP A 134 -17.44 3.32 -6.38
C ASP A 134 -16.11 4.02 -6.70
N PRO A 135 -15.59 4.89 -5.81
CA PRO A 135 -14.25 5.43 -5.97
C PRO A 135 -13.22 4.28 -5.93
N ASP A 136 -12.13 4.43 -6.68
CA ASP A 136 -11.01 3.50 -6.55
C ASP A 136 -10.45 3.64 -5.11
N PRO A 137 -10.19 2.53 -4.38
CA PRO A 137 -9.19 2.55 -3.32
C PRO A 137 -7.89 3.16 -3.88
N ALA A 138 -6.85 3.50 -3.16
CA ALA A 138 -5.77 4.38 -3.67
C ALA A 138 -6.19 5.84 -3.98
N ASP A 139 -7.44 6.14 -4.34
CA ASP A 139 -7.91 7.53 -4.48
C ASP A 139 -8.60 8.08 -3.20
N PHE A 140 -8.80 7.28 -2.15
CA PHE A 140 -9.28 7.73 -0.84
C PHE A 140 -8.58 7.02 0.34
N ASP A 141 -8.61 7.61 1.54
CA ASP A 141 -7.93 7.08 2.74
C ASP A 141 -8.73 5.97 3.40
N PHE A 142 -9.94 6.31 3.85
CA PHE A 142 -10.82 5.43 4.61
C PHE A 142 -12.29 5.68 4.25
N SER A 143 -13.16 4.76 4.63
CA SER A 143 -14.61 4.96 4.50
C SER A 143 -15.37 4.75 5.80
N MET A 144 -16.58 5.31 5.84
CA MET A 144 -17.58 5.00 6.85
C MET A 144 -18.86 4.50 6.19
N GLU A 145 -19.42 3.41 6.70
CA GLU A 145 -20.71 2.90 6.22
C GLU A 145 -21.85 3.51 7.04
N HIS A 146 -22.66 4.35 6.41
CA HIS A 146 -23.83 4.97 7.02
C HIS A 146 -25.08 4.12 6.78
N VAL A 147 -25.47 3.41 7.84
CA VAL A 147 -26.60 2.47 7.85
C VAL A 147 -27.86 3.23 8.29
N PRO A 148 -28.95 3.19 7.51
CA PRO A 148 -30.18 3.94 7.81
C PRO A 148 -30.94 3.32 8.99
N ASP A 149 -32.07 3.92 9.33
CA ASP A 149 -33.04 3.43 10.31
C ASP A 149 -33.53 2.01 9.94
N THR A 150 -33.24 1.03 10.78
CA THR A 150 -33.49 -0.40 10.54
C THR A 150 -34.72 -0.93 11.26
N GLN A 151 -35.48 -0.04 11.92
CA GLN A 151 -36.51 -0.42 12.88
C GLN A 151 -37.55 -1.39 12.31
N LEU A 152 -37.87 -1.26 11.02
CA LEU A 152 -38.82 -2.15 10.35
C LEU A 152 -38.22 -3.51 9.96
N TYR A 153 -36.90 -3.61 9.74
CA TYR A 153 -36.23 -4.91 9.63
C TYR A 153 -36.30 -5.65 10.96
N ALA A 154 -35.88 -5.01 12.05
CA ALA A 154 -35.93 -5.61 13.39
C ALA A 154 -37.35 -6.05 13.78
N GLN A 155 -38.38 -5.28 13.37
CA GLN A 155 -39.77 -5.65 13.65
C GLN A 155 -40.29 -6.84 12.84
N ALA A 156 -39.98 -6.91 11.54
CA ALA A 156 -40.75 -7.73 10.61
C ALA A 156 -39.89 -8.58 9.67
N THR A 157 -38.65 -8.19 9.39
CA THR A 157 -37.76 -8.87 8.43
C THR A 157 -36.31 -8.92 8.96
N PRO A 158 -36.05 -9.51 10.15
CA PRO A 158 -34.73 -9.45 10.79
C PRO A 158 -33.62 -10.07 9.93
N GLN A 159 -33.93 -11.07 9.09
CA GLN A 159 -32.98 -11.61 8.11
C GLN A 159 -32.43 -10.53 7.17
N MET A 160 -33.25 -9.55 6.76
CA MET A 160 -32.76 -8.46 5.90
C MET A 160 -31.77 -7.57 6.63
N PHE A 161 -31.89 -7.41 7.95
CA PHE A 161 -30.90 -6.70 8.74
C PHE A 161 -29.59 -7.49 8.79
N THR A 162 -29.65 -8.78 9.12
CA THR A 162 -28.48 -9.67 9.14
C THR A 162 -27.77 -9.71 7.79
N ASP A 163 -28.50 -9.84 6.68
CA ASP A 163 -27.95 -9.84 5.33
C ASP A 163 -27.28 -8.49 4.98
N GLN A 164 -27.85 -7.36 5.42
CA GLN A 164 -27.26 -6.03 5.20
C GLN A 164 -25.93 -5.90 5.96
N MET A 165 -25.89 -6.31 7.23
CA MET A 165 -24.65 -6.25 8.02
C MET A 165 -23.62 -7.28 7.54
N SER A 166 -24.05 -8.46 7.09
CA SER A 166 -23.16 -9.46 6.47
C SER A 166 -22.46 -8.88 5.24
N TRP A 167 -23.21 -8.16 4.39
CA TRP A 167 -22.62 -7.48 3.24
C TRP A 167 -21.60 -6.42 3.66
N VAL A 168 -21.89 -5.62 4.70
CA VAL A 168 -20.93 -4.64 5.23
C VAL A 168 -19.63 -5.33 5.68
N VAL A 169 -19.73 -6.42 6.45
CA VAL A 169 -18.57 -7.22 6.89
C VAL A 169 -17.78 -7.77 5.71
N GLU A 170 -18.45 -8.38 4.73
CA GLU A 170 -17.82 -8.98 3.55
C GLU A 170 -17.07 -7.96 2.69
N ARG A 171 -17.49 -6.68 2.71
CA ARG A 171 -16.90 -5.61 1.89
C ARG A 171 -15.96 -4.68 2.64
N ALA A 172 -15.83 -4.83 3.96
CA ALA A 172 -15.10 -3.88 4.81
C ALA A 172 -13.65 -3.64 4.34
N GLN A 173 -12.92 -4.70 3.97
CA GLN A 173 -11.54 -4.58 3.49
C GLN A 173 -11.49 -3.88 2.11
N GLU A 174 -12.32 -4.31 1.15
CA GLU A 174 -12.40 -3.73 -0.21
C GLU A 174 -12.73 -2.22 -0.15
N ARG A 175 -13.60 -1.84 0.79
CA ARG A 175 -14.07 -0.46 0.97
C ARG A 175 -13.24 0.36 1.95
N ARG A 176 -12.21 -0.22 2.58
CA ARG A 176 -11.43 0.42 3.67
C ARG A 176 -12.32 0.99 4.78
N THR A 177 -13.32 0.21 5.21
CA THR A 177 -14.29 0.64 6.22
C THR A 177 -13.63 0.78 7.58
N ALA A 178 -13.52 2.01 8.07
CA ALA A 178 -12.96 2.33 9.38
C ALA A 178 -14.03 2.42 10.49
N MET A 179 -15.30 2.61 10.14
CA MET A 179 -16.41 2.78 11.09
C MET A 179 -17.76 2.51 10.41
N VAL A 180 -18.66 1.82 11.11
CA VAL A 180 -20.08 1.78 10.77
C VAL A 180 -20.85 2.80 11.61
N VAL A 181 -21.56 3.72 10.96
CA VAL A 181 -22.43 4.69 11.63
C VAL A 181 -23.88 4.28 11.40
N HIS A 182 -24.57 3.80 12.43
CA HIS A 182 -26.00 3.51 12.35
C HIS A 182 -26.79 4.76 12.73
N ALA A 183 -27.70 5.18 11.87
CA ALA A 183 -28.45 6.42 11.99
C ALA A 183 -29.49 6.44 13.13
N GLY A 184 -29.56 5.41 13.99
CA GLY A 184 -30.59 5.23 15.02
C GLY A 184 -31.80 4.43 14.57
N ASP A 185 -32.81 4.37 15.43
CA ASP A 185 -34.02 3.55 15.25
C ASP A 185 -33.65 2.12 14.80
N LEU A 186 -32.84 1.49 15.64
CA LEU A 186 -32.37 0.12 15.47
C LEU A 186 -33.51 -0.89 15.71
N VAL A 187 -34.49 -0.53 16.54
CA VAL A 187 -35.74 -1.28 16.73
C VAL A 187 -36.97 -0.40 16.56
N ASN A 188 -38.14 -0.97 16.23
CA ASN A 188 -39.38 -0.19 16.12
C ASN A 188 -40.05 0.03 17.47
N ARG A 189 -39.81 -0.84 18.45
CA ARG A 189 -40.44 -0.78 19.77
C ARG A 189 -39.46 -1.16 20.89
N LYS A 190 -39.07 -0.20 21.71
CA LYS A 190 -38.24 -0.38 22.91
C LYS A 190 -38.82 -1.21 24.08
N TYR A 191 -40.04 -1.70 23.99
CA TYR A 191 -40.71 -2.35 25.12
C TYR A 191 -40.23 -3.79 25.33
N LEU A 192 -40.16 -4.23 26.59
CA LEU A 192 -39.81 -5.63 26.94
C LEU A 192 -40.73 -6.66 26.26
N SER A 193 -42.02 -6.34 26.08
CA SER A 193 -42.97 -7.22 25.37
C SER A 193 -42.65 -7.39 23.86
N GLN A 194 -41.69 -6.63 23.34
CA GLN A 194 -41.22 -6.62 21.96
C GLN A 194 -39.72 -6.97 21.89
N GLU A 195 -39.18 -7.64 22.91
CA GLU A 195 -37.75 -8.04 23.00
C GLU A 195 -37.23 -8.80 21.78
N TYR A 196 -38.09 -9.50 21.03
CA TYR A 196 -37.70 -10.18 19.80
C TYR A 196 -37.06 -9.25 18.76
N GLN A 197 -37.43 -7.96 18.74
CA GLN A 197 -36.83 -6.97 17.84
C GLN A 197 -35.37 -6.70 18.20
N TRP A 198 -35.09 -6.59 19.51
CA TRP A 198 -33.73 -6.43 20.03
C TRP A 198 -32.88 -7.66 19.78
N GLN A 199 -33.45 -8.86 19.91
CA GLN A 199 -32.75 -10.10 19.56
C GLN A 199 -32.38 -10.15 18.08
N GLY A 200 -33.31 -9.79 17.18
CA GLY A 200 -33.02 -9.76 15.75
C GLY A 200 -31.98 -8.70 15.36
N ALA A 201 -32.00 -7.54 16.03
CA ALA A 201 -30.97 -6.52 15.83
C ALA A 201 -29.61 -6.91 16.43
N GLU A 202 -29.61 -7.62 17.57
CA GLU A 202 -28.41 -8.20 18.16
C GLU A 202 -27.73 -9.19 17.21
N ASP A 203 -28.50 -10.10 16.60
CA ASP A 203 -27.98 -11.08 15.65
C ASP A 203 -27.32 -10.41 14.43
N ALA A 204 -27.80 -9.23 14.02
CA ALA A 204 -27.25 -8.48 12.89
C ALA A 204 -26.02 -7.65 13.29
N MET A 205 -26.12 -6.85 14.37
CA MET A 205 -25.02 -6.00 14.84
C MET A 205 -23.85 -6.79 15.42
N GLY A 206 -24.13 -7.96 16.03
CA GLY A 206 -23.10 -8.87 16.54
C GLY A 206 -22.14 -9.36 15.46
N LEU A 207 -22.53 -9.33 14.18
CA LEU A 207 -21.61 -9.61 13.07
C LEU A 207 -20.47 -8.59 12.98
N LEU A 208 -20.70 -7.34 13.38
CA LEU A 208 -19.66 -6.32 13.42
C LEU A 208 -18.71 -6.57 14.59
N ASP A 209 -19.24 -6.98 15.76
CA ASP A 209 -18.41 -7.39 16.90
C ASP A 209 -17.52 -8.60 16.54
N ASP A 210 -18.11 -9.63 15.93
CA ASP A 210 -17.40 -10.85 15.51
C ASP A 210 -16.32 -10.56 14.44
N ALA A 211 -16.53 -9.53 13.61
CA ALA A 211 -15.60 -9.10 12.58
C ALA A 211 -14.62 -8.00 13.04
N GLU A 212 -14.69 -7.59 14.32
CA GLU A 212 -13.88 -6.51 14.90
C GLU A 212 -14.01 -5.18 14.13
N ILE A 213 -15.21 -4.88 13.62
CA ILE A 213 -15.51 -3.64 12.91
C ILE A 213 -16.14 -2.62 13.90
N PRO A 214 -15.47 -1.48 14.15
CA PRO A 214 -16.00 -0.42 15.00
C PRO A 214 -17.34 0.11 14.50
N TYR A 215 -18.22 0.44 15.45
CA TYR A 215 -19.49 1.07 15.12
C TYR A 215 -19.94 2.09 16.17
N LEU A 216 -20.75 3.03 15.69
CA LEU A 216 -21.45 4.03 16.47
C LEU A 216 -22.93 4.00 16.11
N VAL A 217 -23.79 4.10 17.11
CA VAL A 217 -25.25 4.20 16.94
C VAL A 217 -25.74 5.55 17.43
N SER A 218 -26.34 6.31 16.52
CA SER A 218 -27.02 7.57 16.83
C SER A 218 -28.45 7.32 17.31
N TRP A 219 -28.63 7.00 18.60
CA TRP A 219 -29.90 6.51 19.16
C TRP A 219 -31.13 7.35 18.81
N GLY A 220 -32.15 6.66 18.28
CA GLY A 220 -33.39 7.24 17.79
C GLY A 220 -34.55 7.20 18.78
N ASN A 221 -35.69 7.77 18.39
CA ASN A 221 -36.86 7.90 19.25
C ASN A 221 -37.61 6.57 19.45
N HIS A 222 -37.36 5.55 18.61
CA HIS A 222 -37.93 4.21 18.77
C HIS A 222 -37.10 3.30 19.68
N ASP A 223 -35.81 3.60 19.90
CA ASP A 223 -34.87 2.79 20.66
C ASP A 223 -35.04 2.92 22.18
N TYR A 224 -35.49 4.07 22.65
CA TYR A 224 -35.74 4.29 24.07
C TYR A 224 -36.79 5.39 24.35
N GLU A 225 -37.04 5.64 25.63
CA GLU A 225 -37.80 6.77 26.14
C GLU A 225 -37.16 7.20 27.47
N ASN A 226 -37.47 8.42 27.94
CA ASN A 226 -36.93 8.90 29.21
C ASN A 226 -37.50 8.20 30.46
N ASP A 227 -38.53 7.38 30.32
CA ASP A 227 -39.01 6.49 31.39
C ASP A 227 -37.99 5.36 31.66
N ARG A 228 -37.70 5.12 32.94
CA ARG A 228 -36.70 4.12 33.38
C ARG A 228 -36.92 2.73 32.78
N ASN A 229 -38.16 2.24 32.69
CA ASN A 229 -38.44 0.89 32.16
C ASN A 229 -38.17 0.81 30.66
N ASN A 230 -38.32 1.92 29.94
CA ASN A 230 -38.09 2.02 28.50
C ASN A 230 -36.62 2.28 28.13
N ARG A 231 -35.71 2.33 29.12
CA ARG A 231 -34.25 2.38 28.94
C ARG A 231 -33.56 1.03 29.14
N VAL A 232 -34.25 0.09 29.80
CA VAL A 232 -33.65 -1.19 30.23
C VAL A 232 -33.21 -2.04 29.04
N MET A 233 -33.97 -2.04 27.94
CA MET A 233 -33.63 -2.84 26.76
C MET A 233 -32.34 -2.36 26.13
N LEU A 234 -32.21 -1.06 25.92
CA LEU A 234 -31.01 -0.45 25.38
C LEU A 234 -29.76 -0.79 26.22
N GLN A 235 -29.84 -0.64 27.54
CA GLN A 235 -28.75 -1.01 28.45
C GLN A 235 -28.43 -2.51 28.48
N ARG A 236 -29.44 -3.37 28.25
CA ARG A 236 -29.28 -4.82 28.27
C ARG A 236 -28.53 -5.33 27.05
N TYR A 237 -28.81 -4.79 25.88
CA TYR A 237 -28.24 -5.23 24.61
C TYR A 237 -26.99 -4.44 24.23
N TYR A 238 -27.01 -3.12 24.45
CA TYR A 238 -25.92 -2.22 24.09
C TYR A 238 -25.43 -1.42 25.31
N PRO A 239 -24.84 -2.09 26.31
CA PRO A 239 -24.19 -1.39 27.42
C PRO A 239 -23.01 -0.57 26.89
N ALA A 240 -22.72 0.57 27.53
CA ALA A 240 -21.64 1.47 27.11
C ALA A 240 -20.28 0.79 26.90
N GLN A 241 -19.98 -0.23 27.72
CA GLN A 241 -18.74 -1.00 27.61
C GLN A 241 -18.58 -1.67 26.25
N ARG A 242 -19.67 -2.16 25.64
CA ARG A 242 -19.63 -2.80 24.31
C ARG A 242 -19.08 -1.86 23.24
N PHE A 243 -19.43 -0.58 23.31
CA PHE A 243 -18.94 0.44 22.38
C PHE A 243 -17.48 0.81 22.61
N ALA A 244 -16.94 0.59 23.81
CA ALA A 244 -15.50 0.74 24.04
C ALA A 244 -14.74 -0.51 23.60
N ASP A 245 -15.33 -1.70 23.83
CA ASP A 245 -14.77 -2.98 23.43
C ASP A 245 -14.72 -3.11 21.90
N SER A 246 -15.73 -2.61 21.17
CA SER A 246 -15.77 -2.65 19.70
C SER A 246 -14.70 -1.81 19.01
N LEU A 247 -13.94 -0.99 19.76
CA LEU A 247 -12.82 -0.21 19.22
C LEU A 247 -11.47 -0.93 19.39
N GLU A 248 -11.42 -2.06 20.08
CA GLU A 248 -10.18 -2.82 20.30
C GLU A 248 -9.53 -3.18 18.96
N GLY A 249 -8.23 -2.90 18.82
CA GLY A 249 -7.49 -3.14 17.58
C GLY A 249 -7.69 -2.11 16.46
N SER A 250 -8.63 -1.17 16.63
CA SER A 250 -8.91 -0.10 15.66
C SER A 250 -8.14 1.20 15.97
N PRO A 251 -8.05 2.16 15.02
CA PRO A 251 -7.47 3.48 15.28
C PRO A 251 -8.35 4.38 16.18
N TRP A 252 -9.56 3.95 16.51
CA TRP A 252 -10.51 4.74 17.29
C TRP A 252 -10.31 4.57 18.79
N THR A 253 -10.50 5.66 19.54
CA THR A 253 -10.47 5.68 20.99
C THR A 253 -11.77 6.21 21.56
N PHE A 254 -12.30 5.53 22.58
CA PHE A 254 -13.50 5.99 23.30
C PHE A 254 -13.18 7.25 24.12
N GLY A 255 -13.75 8.39 23.75
CA GLY A 255 -13.45 9.68 24.37
C GLY A 255 -14.26 9.98 25.62
N GLY A 256 -15.45 9.41 25.73
CA GLY A 256 -16.33 9.56 26.90
C GLY A 256 -17.82 9.53 26.54
N SER A 257 -18.65 9.51 27.57
CA SER A 257 -20.11 9.48 27.42
C SER A 257 -20.84 10.33 28.46
N HIS A 258 -22.09 10.66 28.13
CA HIS A 258 -23.04 11.31 29.01
C HIS A 258 -24.45 10.72 28.81
N GLY A 259 -25.18 10.56 29.90
CA GLY A 259 -26.58 10.16 29.86
C GLY A 259 -27.18 10.05 31.26
N VAL A 260 -28.43 9.58 31.30
CA VAL A 260 -29.22 9.50 32.55
C VAL A 260 -29.20 8.08 33.11
N ASP A 261 -28.93 7.96 34.42
CA ASP A 261 -28.75 6.69 35.12
C ASP A 261 -27.61 5.86 34.51
N ALA A 262 -27.90 4.64 34.05
CA ALA A 262 -26.94 3.76 33.36
C ALA A 262 -27.04 3.86 31.83
N LEU A 263 -27.92 4.70 31.30
CA LEU A 263 -28.02 4.92 29.86
C LEU A 263 -26.92 5.90 29.44
N GLN A 264 -26.12 5.52 28.44
CA GLN A 264 -25.10 6.37 27.84
C GLN A 264 -25.49 6.57 26.37
N ASP A 265 -26.40 7.51 26.14
CA ASP A 265 -26.99 7.81 24.83
C ASP A 265 -26.27 8.94 24.08
N ASN A 266 -25.34 9.64 24.74
CA ASN A 266 -24.43 10.60 24.14
C ASN A 266 -23.00 10.12 24.38
N TYR A 267 -22.18 10.02 23.34
CA TYR A 267 -20.80 9.56 23.44
C TYR A 267 -20.02 9.97 22.20
N PHE A 268 -18.68 9.92 22.28
CA PHE A 268 -17.82 10.24 21.15
C PHE A 268 -16.58 9.37 21.12
N TYR A 269 -16.05 9.24 19.90
CA TYR A 269 -14.76 8.65 19.63
C TYR A 269 -13.82 9.68 19.04
N THR A 270 -12.52 9.46 19.20
CA THR A 270 -11.45 10.20 18.53
C THR A 270 -10.53 9.24 17.78
N ALA A 271 -10.02 9.65 16.64
CA ALA A 271 -9.01 8.90 15.88
C ALA A 271 -8.04 9.86 15.19
N ASP A 272 -6.86 9.34 14.87
CA ASP A 272 -5.96 9.90 13.87
C ASP A 272 -6.00 8.93 12.68
N LEU A 273 -6.62 9.37 11.58
CA LEU A 273 -6.83 8.56 10.37
C LEU A 273 -5.99 9.19 9.28
N ASP A 274 -4.76 8.70 9.12
CA ASP A 274 -3.79 9.16 8.12
C ASP A 274 -3.56 10.68 8.16
N GLY A 275 -3.38 11.23 9.37
CA GLY A 275 -3.13 12.66 9.60
C GLY A 275 -4.42 13.48 9.76
N ALA A 276 -5.59 12.91 9.50
CA ALA A 276 -6.87 13.52 9.83
C ALA A 276 -7.24 13.23 11.31
N LYS A 277 -7.18 14.26 12.16
CA LYS A 277 -7.67 14.15 13.54
C LYS A 277 -9.19 14.28 13.56
N VAL A 278 -9.89 13.16 13.73
CA VAL A 278 -11.35 13.11 13.66
C VAL A 278 -11.95 12.91 15.05
N LEU A 279 -13.02 13.64 15.33
CA LEU A 279 -13.90 13.40 16.48
C LEU A 279 -15.29 13.06 15.97
N LEU A 280 -15.73 11.82 16.17
CA LEU A 280 -17.08 11.36 15.83
C LEU A 280 -17.95 11.40 17.09
N LEU A 281 -18.93 12.31 17.13
CA LEU A 281 -19.79 12.56 18.29
C LEU A 281 -21.24 12.27 17.98
N THR A 282 -21.91 11.55 18.88
CA THR A 282 -23.36 11.36 18.82
C THR A 282 -24.07 11.95 20.03
N VAL A 283 -25.27 12.49 19.76
CA VAL A 283 -26.19 13.03 20.74
C VAL A 283 -27.52 12.33 20.56
N GLY A 284 -27.99 11.63 21.59
CA GLY A 284 -29.23 10.86 21.56
C GLY A 284 -30.44 11.74 21.25
N PHE A 285 -31.45 11.18 20.59
CA PHE A 285 -32.62 11.92 20.09
C PHE A 285 -33.23 12.90 21.10
N PHE A 286 -33.50 12.45 22.34
CA PHE A 286 -34.17 13.30 23.33
C PHE A 286 -33.25 14.40 23.90
N SER A 287 -31.93 14.19 23.93
CA SER A 287 -30.97 15.22 24.28
C SER A 287 -30.87 16.27 23.17
N ALA A 288 -30.80 15.84 21.92
CA ALA A 288 -30.74 16.75 20.77
C ALA A 288 -32.02 17.58 20.58
N ASP A 289 -33.19 17.03 20.89
CA ASP A 289 -34.49 17.71 20.71
C ASP A 289 -34.87 18.64 21.89
N ASN A 290 -34.07 18.66 22.96
CA ASN A 290 -34.32 19.49 24.14
C ASN A 290 -33.19 20.52 24.36
N PRO A 291 -33.43 21.83 24.15
CA PRO A 291 -32.38 22.86 24.23
C PRO A 291 -31.77 23.03 25.63
N ASP A 292 -32.48 22.60 26.67
CA ASP A 292 -32.06 22.69 28.07
C ASP A 292 -31.47 21.35 28.59
N ASP A 293 -31.30 20.35 27.72
CA ASP A 293 -30.80 19.05 28.14
C ASP A 293 -29.29 19.08 28.48
N PRO A 294 -28.89 18.49 29.62
CA PRO A 294 -27.48 18.37 29.98
C PRO A 294 -26.62 17.61 28.95
N GLY A 295 -27.20 16.65 28.20
CA GLY A 295 -26.50 15.91 27.16
C GLY A 295 -26.09 16.79 25.98
N LEU A 296 -26.98 17.69 25.55
CA LEU A 296 -26.68 18.67 24.49
C LEU A 296 -25.61 19.68 24.94
N ALA A 297 -25.69 20.15 26.19
CA ALA A 297 -24.68 21.03 26.76
C ALA A 297 -23.30 20.33 26.92
N TRP A 298 -23.32 19.04 27.26
CA TRP A 298 -22.11 18.22 27.31
C TRP A 298 -21.48 18.05 25.92
N ALA A 299 -22.28 17.78 24.89
CA ALA A 299 -21.79 17.68 23.50
C ALA A 299 -21.11 18.98 23.05
N GLU A 300 -21.69 20.13 23.39
CA GLU A 300 -21.09 21.44 23.12
C GLU A 300 -19.72 21.61 23.81
N GLU A 301 -19.56 21.14 25.05
CA GLU A 301 -18.29 21.14 25.76
C GLU A 301 -17.25 20.21 25.10
N VAL A 302 -17.67 19.04 24.62
CA VAL A 302 -16.79 18.12 23.89
C VAL A 302 -16.24 18.81 22.65
N ILE A 303 -17.09 19.39 21.80
CA ILE A 303 -16.62 20.08 20.58
C ILE A 303 -15.62 21.19 20.93
N ARG A 304 -15.93 22.01 21.94
CA ARG A 304 -15.10 23.16 22.34
C ARG A 304 -13.76 22.75 22.95
N SER A 305 -13.69 21.59 23.61
CA SER A 305 -12.47 21.08 24.23
C SER A 305 -11.56 20.34 23.24
N HIS A 306 -11.99 20.13 21.99
CA HIS A 306 -11.25 19.45 20.94
C HIS A 306 -11.05 20.33 19.68
N PRO A 307 -10.47 21.54 19.81
CA PRO A 307 -10.38 22.49 18.68
C PRO A 307 -9.53 21.99 17.51
N GLU A 308 -8.61 21.06 17.76
CA GLU A 308 -7.71 20.47 16.76
C GLU A 308 -8.32 19.27 16.00
N HIS A 309 -9.56 18.87 16.33
CA HIS A 309 -10.21 17.75 15.65
C HIS A 309 -11.27 18.25 14.68
N ALA A 310 -11.32 17.69 13.48
CA ALA A 310 -12.48 17.79 12.61
C ALA A 310 -13.62 16.96 13.22
N VAL A 311 -14.71 17.64 13.57
CA VAL A 311 -15.87 17.04 14.23
C VAL A 311 -16.88 16.59 13.19
N ILE A 312 -17.23 15.31 13.27
CA ILE A 312 -18.34 14.67 12.57
C ILE A 312 -19.44 14.39 13.60
N LEU A 313 -20.65 14.89 13.36
CA LEU A 313 -21.81 14.66 14.22
C LEU A 313 -22.68 13.56 13.63
N ALA A 314 -23.01 12.53 14.39
CA ALA A 314 -24.02 11.54 14.03
C ALA A 314 -25.25 11.73 14.94
N ILE A 315 -26.31 12.35 14.41
CA ILE A 315 -27.49 12.75 15.20
C ILE A 315 -28.76 12.39 14.44
N HIS A 316 -29.60 11.57 15.08
CA HIS A 316 -30.75 10.88 14.48
C HIS A 316 -31.64 11.83 13.70
N GLN A 317 -32.11 12.91 14.34
CA GLN A 317 -32.86 13.98 13.67
C GLN A 317 -31.99 15.24 13.59
N SER A 318 -31.38 15.46 12.42
CA SER A 318 -30.49 16.62 12.17
C SER A 318 -30.63 17.21 10.77
N VAL A 319 -30.70 16.38 9.73
CA VAL A 319 -30.82 16.77 8.31
C VAL A 319 -32.19 16.35 7.77
N ASP A 320 -32.75 17.11 6.81
CA ASP A 320 -34.08 16.86 6.22
C ASP A 320 -33.97 16.51 4.73
N THR A 321 -35.00 15.86 4.18
CA THR A 321 -35.05 15.35 2.81
C THR A 321 -35.00 16.49 1.79
N GLY A 322 -34.11 16.33 0.80
CA GLY A 322 -33.93 17.24 -0.33
C GLY A 322 -32.65 18.07 -0.26
N ALA A 323 -32.65 19.16 -1.03
CA ALA A 323 -31.52 20.08 -1.10
C ALA A 323 -31.59 21.15 -0.01
N ASN A 324 -30.52 21.25 0.77
CA ASN A 324 -30.25 22.32 1.71
C ASN A 324 -31.30 22.51 2.81
N ARG A 325 -31.67 21.41 3.49
CA ARG A 325 -32.63 21.41 4.60
C ARG A 325 -32.08 20.75 5.86
N TRP A 326 -32.36 21.39 6.99
CA TRP A 326 -31.98 20.93 8.33
C TRP A 326 -33.25 20.66 9.14
N ALA A 327 -33.23 19.62 9.98
CA ALA A 327 -34.40 19.13 10.71
C ALA A 327 -34.42 19.54 12.19
N ASN A 328 -33.31 20.04 12.74
CA ASN A 328 -33.19 20.33 14.17
C ASN A 328 -32.40 21.62 14.44
N GLU A 329 -33.11 22.64 14.92
CA GLU A 329 -32.53 23.96 15.21
C GLU A 329 -31.60 23.95 16.43
N ASN A 330 -31.80 23.04 17.39
CA ASN A 330 -30.90 22.93 18.54
C ASN A 330 -29.53 22.45 18.05
N VAL A 331 -29.48 21.48 17.15
CA VAL A 331 -28.23 20.97 16.56
C VAL A 331 -27.52 22.07 15.78
N THR A 332 -28.22 22.75 14.86
CA THR A 332 -27.61 23.82 14.05
C THR A 332 -27.11 24.97 14.92
N SER A 333 -27.97 25.55 15.76
CA SER A 333 -27.63 26.76 16.52
C SER A 333 -26.65 26.53 17.68
N ARG A 334 -26.58 25.32 18.25
CA ARG A 334 -25.70 25.01 19.40
C ARG A 334 -24.43 24.29 19.00
N LEU A 335 -24.50 23.35 18.07
CA LEU A 335 -23.38 22.47 17.75
C LEU A 335 -22.67 22.87 16.46
N ILE A 336 -23.38 23.40 15.45
CA ILE A 336 -22.77 23.77 14.16
C ILE A 336 -22.31 25.22 14.15
N ASP A 337 -23.24 26.17 14.25
CA ASP A 337 -23.00 27.61 14.05
C ASP A 337 -21.88 28.19 14.93
N PRO A 338 -21.72 27.78 16.20
CA PRO A 338 -20.70 28.35 17.07
C PRO A 338 -19.29 27.78 16.88
N HIS A 339 -19.13 26.69 16.10
CA HIS A 339 -17.89 25.92 16.05
C HIS A 339 -17.29 25.89 14.65
N SER A 340 -16.00 26.21 14.55
CA SER A 340 -15.25 26.20 13.28
C SER A 340 -14.74 24.83 12.90
N ASN A 341 -14.66 23.91 13.87
CA ASN A 341 -14.09 22.58 13.68
C ASN A 341 -15.14 21.50 13.36
N VAL A 342 -16.44 21.83 13.31
CA VAL A 342 -17.48 20.92 12.80
C VAL A 342 -17.45 20.94 11.28
N ARG A 343 -17.42 19.75 10.66
CA ARG A 343 -17.28 19.60 9.20
C ARG A 343 -18.43 18.83 8.55
N LEU A 344 -18.97 17.82 9.25
CA LEU A 344 -19.99 16.94 8.70
C LEU A 344 -21.04 16.56 9.75
N VAL A 345 -22.29 16.42 9.32
CA VAL A 345 -23.41 15.96 10.12
C VAL A 345 -24.15 14.84 9.38
N LEU A 346 -24.30 13.70 10.01
CA LEU A 346 -25.00 12.52 9.52
C LEU A 346 -26.33 12.38 10.25
N GLY A 347 -27.41 12.17 9.50
CA GLY A 347 -28.76 12.02 10.05
C GLY A 347 -29.56 10.87 9.43
N GLY A 348 -30.59 10.46 10.18
CA GLY A 348 -31.64 9.51 9.81
C GLY A 348 -33.02 10.10 10.08
N HIS A 349 -33.96 9.32 10.63
CA HIS A 349 -35.30 9.72 11.12
C HIS A 349 -36.30 10.21 10.05
N ILE A 350 -35.86 11.10 9.17
CA ILE A 350 -36.66 11.72 8.13
C ILE A 350 -36.56 10.86 6.88
N THR A 351 -37.66 10.23 6.50
CA THR A 351 -37.60 9.29 5.39
C THR A 351 -37.28 9.97 4.05
N GLY A 352 -36.25 9.44 3.38
CA GLY A 352 -35.70 9.93 2.12
C GLY A 352 -34.20 10.19 2.23
N THR A 353 -33.65 10.84 1.21
CA THR A 353 -32.26 11.27 1.18
C THR A 353 -32.16 12.78 1.05
N GLY A 354 -31.08 13.34 1.56
CA GLY A 354 -30.89 14.79 1.56
C GLY A 354 -29.43 15.17 1.74
N VAL A 355 -29.09 16.34 1.21
CA VAL A 355 -27.79 16.95 1.40
C VAL A 355 -28.02 18.40 1.80
N ALA A 356 -27.34 18.85 2.83
CA ALA A 356 -27.45 20.21 3.33
C ALA A 356 -26.10 20.87 3.51
N HIS A 357 -26.11 22.19 3.57
CA HIS A 357 -24.92 22.98 3.82
C HIS A 357 -25.25 24.13 4.78
N ARG A 358 -24.28 24.46 5.61
CA ARG A 358 -24.32 25.67 6.43
C ARG A 358 -22.89 26.16 6.68
N PRO A 359 -22.62 27.48 6.68
CA PRO A 359 -21.31 27.97 7.09
C PRO A 359 -21.09 27.74 8.59
N GLY A 360 -19.93 27.20 8.95
CA GLY A 360 -19.45 27.16 10.33
C GLY A 360 -19.00 28.53 10.83
N ALA A 361 -18.50 28.59 12.06
CA ALA A 361 -18.12 29.86 12.70
C ALA A 361 -16.99 30.63 11.97
N ASP A 362 -16.11 29.91 11.26
CA ASP A 362 -15.02 30.44 10.44
C ASP A 362 -15.44 30.70 8.98
N GLY A 363 -16.68 30.35 8.62
CA GLY A 363 -17.20 30.42 7.25
C GLY A 363 -16.89 29.20 6.38
N ALA A 364 -16.14 28.21 6.88
CA ALA A 364 -15.94 26.95 6.17
C ALA A 364 -17.28 26.18 6.05
N PRO A 365 -17.46 25.38 5.00
CA PRO A 365 -18.70 24.64 4.82
C PRO A 365 -18.82 23.52 5.86
N VAL A 366 -20.02 23.42 6.45
CA VAL A 366 -20.47 22.25 7.21
C VAL A 366 -21.55 21.56 6.38
N TYR A 367 -21.32 20.30 6.05
CA TYR A 367 -22.25 19.51 5.27
C TYR A 367 -23.16 18.67 6.15
N GLY A 368 -24.40 18.50 5.73
CA GLY A 368 -25.36 17.56 6.30
C GLY A 368 -25.69 16.48 5.29
N ILE A 369 -25.70 15.22 5.69
CA ILE A 369 -26.10 14.09 4.85
C ILE A 369 -27.20 13.31 5.58
N LEU A 370 -28.36 13.21 4.93
CA LEU A 370 -29.46 12.36 5.35
C LEU A 370 -29.43 11.05 4.55
N THR A 371 -29.46 9.93 5.27
CA THR A 371 -29.57 8.58 4.69
C THR A 371 -30.65 7.81 5.45
N ASP A 372 -31.90 7.89 5.01
CA ASP A 372 -32.98 7.13 5.62
C ASP A 372 -33.91 6.53 4.56
N TYR A 373 -33.90 5.20 4.51
CA TYR A 373 -34.69 4.43 3.57
C TYR A 373 -35.91 3.77 4.22
N GLN A 374 -36.18 3.99 5.51
CA GLN A 374 -37.13 3.20 6.31
C GLN A 374 -38.54 3.09 5.72
N GLY A 375 -39.01 4.10 4.98
CA GLY A 375 -40.35 4.10 4.39
C GLY A 375 -40.48 3.30 3.09
N ARG A 376 -39.38 2.75 2.56
CA ARG A 376 -39.42 1.86 1.40
C ARG A 376 -40.01 0.50 1.76
N THR A 377 -40.31 -0.28 0.72
CA THR A 377 -40.83 -1.65 0.87
C THR A 377 -39.93 -2.48 1.79
N TYR A 378 -40.54 -3.30 2.64
CA TYR A 378 -39.84 -4.13 3.64
C TYR A 378 -38.99 -3.36 4.66
N GLY A 379 -39.12 -2.03 4.77
CA GLY A 379 -38.36 -1.24 5.72
C GLY A 379 -37.07 -0.64 5.18
N GLY A 380 -36.87 -0.62 3.86
CA GLY A 380 -35.70 0.03 3.25
C GLY A 380 -35.10 -0.69 2.06
N GLN A 381 -35.30 -2.00 1.93
CA GLN A 381 -34.68 -2.84 0.90
C GLN A 381 -33.14 -2.83 0.94
N GLN A 382 -32.56 -2.81 2.14
CA GLN A 382 -31.13 -2.83 2.45
C GLN A 382 -30.29 -1.70 1.82
N PHE A 383 -30.90 -0.61 1.35
CA PHE A 383 -30.10 0.54 0.95
C PHE A 383 -29.26 1.06 2.13
N LEU A 384 -28.00 1.36 1.86
CA LEU A 384 -27.10 2.08 2.75
C LEU A 384 -26.20 3.00 1.93
N ARG A 385 -25.37 3.78 2.61
CA ARG A 385 -24.42 4.69 1.96
C ARG A 385 -23.01 4.49 2.49
N SER A 386 -22.09 4.30 1.56
CA SER A 386 -20.65 4.34 1.83
C SER A 386 -20.16 5.77 1.67
N LEU A 387 -19.41 6.25 2.67
CA LEU A 387 -18.81 7.58 2.71
C LEU A 387 -17.29 7.43 2.68
N ALA A 388 -16.68 7.51 1.50
CA ALA A 388 -15.23 7.42 1.32
C ALA A 388 -14.59 8.81 1.43
N PHE A 389 -13.68 8.96 2.38
CA PHE A 389 -12.98 10.19 2.70
C PHE A 389 -11.62 10.18 2.00
N ASP A 390 -11.44 11.11 1.06
CA ASP A 390 -10.15 11.42 0.46
C ASP A 390 -9.64 12.72 1.10
N THR A 391 -9.07 12.52 2.28
CA THR A 391 -8.65 13.58 3.19
C THR A 391 -7.44 14.34 2.64
N GLU A 392 -6.61 13.68 1.83
CA GLU A 392 -5.46 14.31 1.17
C GLU A 392 -5.85 15.41 0.18
N ASN A 393 -7.00 15.25 -0.48
CA ASN A 393 -7.54 16.19 -1.47
C ASN A 393 -8.76 16.98 -0.96
N GLY A 394 -9.17 16.76 0.29
CA GLY A 394 -10.32 17.41 0.91
C GLY A 394 -11.63 17.06 0.18
N LEU A 395 -11.87 15.76 -0.01
CA LEU A 395 -13.04 15.24 -0.72
C LEU A 395 -13.76 14.16 0.10
N LEU A 396 -15.08 14.08 -0.09
CA LEU A 396 -15.93 13.00 0.40
C LEU A 396 -16.76 12.44 -0.75
N HIS A 397 -16.59 11.16 -1.04
CA HIS A 397 -17.39 10.41 -2.01
C HIS A 397 -18.54 9.73 -1.29
N ALA A 398 -19.77 10.01 -1.71
CA ALA A 398 -20.97 9.35 -1.22
C ALA A 398 -21.49 8.40 -2.29
N SER A 399 -21.55 7.10 -1.97
CA SER A 399 -22.05 6.07 -2.88
C SER A 399 -23.14 5.25 -2.21
N THR A 400 -24.31 5.17 -2.86
CA THR A 400 -25.46 4.41 -2.36
C THR A 400 -25.46 3.00 -2.95
N TYR A 401 -25.77 1.99 -2.14
CA TYR A 401 -25.94 0.61 -2.63
C TYR A 401 -27.00 -0.17 -1.84
N SER A 402 -27.70 -1.08 -2.52
CA SER A 402 -28.59 -2.07 -1.92
C SER A 402 -28.11 -3.48 -2.31
N PRO A 403 -27.66 -4.31 -1.34
CA PRO A 403 -27.32 -5.70 -1.61
C PRO A 403 -28.54 -6.56 -1.96
N TYR A 404 -29.74 -6.18 -1.49
CA TYR A 404 -30.98 -6.89 -1.83
C TYR A 404 -31.37 -6.72 -3.30
N LEU A 405 -31.21 -5.51 -3.83
CA LEU A 405 -31.63 -5.18 -5.20
C LEU A 405 -30.50 -5.22 -6.22
N ASP A 406 -29.26 -5.28 -5.76
CA ASP A 406 -28.06 -5.04 -6.57
C ASP A 406 -28.18 -3.71 -7.34
N ALA A 407 -28.50 -2.64 -6.60
CA ALA A 407 -28.82 -1.34 -7.17
C ALA A 407 -28.04 -0.21 -6.49
N ARG A 408 -27.54 0.74 -7.29
CA ARG A 408 -26.74 1.90 -6.85
C ARG A 408 -27.56 3.19 -6.68
N THR A 409 -28.86 3.10 -6.93
CA THR A 409 -29.78 4.23 -6.87
C THR A 409 -31.15 3.71 -6.49
N SER A 410 -31.85 4.43 -5.63
CA SER A 410 -33.18 4.07 -5.18
C SER A 410 -34.25 4.65 -6.12
N ASP A 411 -35.28 3.85 -6.44
CA ASP A 411 -36.37 4.29 -7.32
C ASP A 411 -37.48 5.02 -6.55
N GLY A 412 -38.23 5.90 -7.21
CA GLY A 412 -39.36 6.59 -6.61
C GLY A 412 -38.98 7.86 -5.83
N PRO A 413 -39.79 8.29 -4.84
CA PRO A 413 -39.66 9.61 -4.22
C PRO A 413 -38.59 9.68 -3.11
N TRP A 414 -37.72 8.67 -2.98
CA TRP A 414 -36.74 8.58 -1.90
C TRP A 414 -35.46 9.33 -2.26
N ARG A 415 -35.00 9.17 -3.51
CA ARG A 415 -33.97 9.99 -4.15
C ARG A 415 -34.48 11.39 -4.44
N GLN A 416 -33.72 12.40 -4.02
CA GLN A 416 -34.00 13.80 -4.31
C GLN A 416 -32.99 14.38 -5.29
N GLU A 417 -33.47 15.12 -6.29
CA GLU A 417 -32.65 15.96 -7.16
C GLU A 417 -32.00 17.08 -6.34
N ILE A 418 -30.70 17.30 -6.57
CA ILE A 418 -29.96 18.42 -6.00
C ILE A 418 -29.61 19.38 -7.14
N PRO A 419 -30.26 20.55 -7.23
CA PRO A 419 -29.99 21.50 -8.30
C PRO A 419 -28.54 21.98 -8.28
N ALA A 420 -27.92 22.11 -9.45
CA ALA A 420 -26.57 22.64 -9.59
C ALA A 420 -26.43 24.00 -8.88
N GLY A 421 -25.38 24.13 -8.05
CA GLY A 421 -25.11 25.34 -7.27
C GLY A 421 -26.03 25.58 -6.06
N ALA A 422 -26.96 24.66 -5.75
CA ALA A 422 -27.77 24.76 -4.52
C ALA A 422 -26.92 24.61 -3.24
N ILE A 423 -25.83 23.84 -3.35
CA ILE A 423 -24.91 23.50 -2.26
C ILE A 423 -23.50 23.81 -2.75
N PRO A 424 -22.75 24.74 -2.12
CA PRO A 424 -21.36 25.01 -2.47
C PRO A 424 -20.48 23.76 -2.27
N GLY A 425 -19.51 23.51 -3.17
CA GLY A 425 -18.61 22.36 -3.09
C GLY A 425 -19.29 21.00 -3.29
N PHE A 426 -20.56 20.96 -3.69
CA PHE A 426 -21.27 19.73 -4.04
C PHE A 426 -21.17 19.47 -5.55
N HIS A 427 -20.81 18.23 -5.90
CA HIS A 427 -20.70 17.74 -7.26
C HIS A 427 -21.55 16.49 -7.42
N GLY A 428 -22.55 16.56 -8.31
CA GLY A 428 -23.54 15.51 -8.49
C GLY A 428 -24.87 16.10 -8.97
N SER A 429 -25.87 15.23 -9.12
CA SER A 429 -27.22 15.66 -9.54
C SER A 429 -28.32 15.25 -8.56
N ASP A 430 -27.99 14.44 -7.55
CA ASP A 430 -28.93 13.93 -6.58
C ASP A 430 -28.29 13.68 -5.21
N SER A 431 -29.13 13.32 -4.25
CA SER A 431 -28.79 13.12 -2.85
C SER A 431 -28.32 11.71 -2.50
N GLU A 432 -28.01 10.86 -3.49
CA GLU A 432 -27.58 9.48 -3.29
C GLU A 432 -26.14 9.23 -3.70
N ASN A 433 -25.73 9.80 -4.83
CA ASN A 433 -24.40 9.59 -5.39
C ASN A 433 -23.78 10.94 -5.78
N PHE A 434 -22.76 11.36 -5.05
CA PHE A 434 -22.16 12.70 -5.18
C PHE A 434 -20.77 12.76 -4.55
N VAL A 435 -20.03 13.82 -4.87
CA VAL A 435 -18.77 14.19 -4.23
C VAL A 435 -18.95 15.54 -3.53
N LEU A 436 -18.43 15.68 -2.32
CA LEU A 436 -18.33 16.94 -1.58
C LEU A 436 -16.87 17.37 -1.45
N GLU A 437 -16.62 18.66 -1.55
CA GLU A 437 -15.36 19.27 -1.12
C GLU A 437 -15.36 19.42 0.41
N LEU A 438 -14.82 18.41 1.10
CA LEU A 438 -14.80 18.30 2.56
C LEU A 438 -13.35 18.22 3.07
N ASP A 439 -12.86 19.31 3.65
CA ASP A 439 -11.55 19.36 4.28
C ASP A 439 -11.62 18.99 5.77
N LEU A 440 -10.90 17.93 6.15
CA LEU A 440 -10.76 17.48 7.53
C LEU A 440 -9.49 18.02 8.23
N GLY A 441 -8.71 18.88 7.58
CA GLY A 441 -7.55 19.55 8.14
C GLY A 441 -6.33 18.63 8.30
N VAL A 442 -6.05 17.81 7.28
CA VAL A 442 -4.93 16.86 7.28
C VAL A 442 -3.59 17.59 7.33
N ASP A 443 -2.66 17.03 8.09
CA ASP A 443 -1.29 17.49 8.21
C ASP A 443 -0.31 16.30 8.17
N ASP A 444 -0.31 15.61 7.03
CA ASP A 444 0.42 14.37 6.76
C ASP A 444 1.72 14.60 5.96
N GLU A 445 2.62 13.61 5.99
CA GLU A 445 3.81 13.57 5.15
C GLU A 445 3.58 12.61 3.98
N ARG A 446 3.82 13.08 2.76
CA ARG A 446 3.61 12.36 1.50
C ARG A 446 4.93 12.17 0.81
N THR A 447 5.17 10.96 0.28
CA THR A 447 6.45 10.62 -0.32
C THR A 447 6.28 10.08 -1.74
N LEU A 448 7.13 10.56 -2.64
CA LEU A 448 7.31 10.01 -3.98
C LEU A 448 8.78 9.67 -4.18
N ALA A 449 9.10 8.39 -4.34
CA ALA A 449 10.46 7.92 -4.56
C ALA A 449 10.58 7.29 -5.95
N THR A 450 11.60 7.69 -6.71
CA THR A 450 11.95 7.02 -7.96
C THR A 450 13.11 6.06 -7.71
N SER A 451 12.97 4.82 -8.15
CA SER A 451 14.00 3.77 -8.03
C SER A 451 14.62 3.39 -9.38
N ALA A 452 13.87 3.52 -10.48
CA ALA A 452 14.39 3.33 -11.82
C ALA A 452 13.67 4.20 -12.85
N LEU A 453 14.41 4.64 -13.87
CA LEU A 453 13.85 5.26 -15.07
C LEU A 453 14.69 4.85 -16.27
N THR A 454 14.05 4.23 -17.27
CA THR A 454 14.69 3.89 -18.55
C THR A 454 13.99 4.59 -19.70
N VAL A 455 14.74 4.85 -20.78
CA VAL A 455 14.21 5.47 -22.00
C VAL A 455 14.76 4.75 -23.22
N ALA A 456 13.87 4.23 -24.07
CA ALA A 456 14.18 3.65 -25.36
C ALA A 456 13.55 4.50 -26.48
N ALA A 457 14.31 4.72 -27.55
CA ALA A 457 13.84 5.46 -28.72
C ALA A 457 13.86 4.55 -29.96
N GLY A 458 12.78 4.56 -30.72
CA GLY A 458 12.61 3.78 -31.93
C GLY A 458 11.56 2.68 -31.81
N GLU A 459 11.29 2.02 -32.93
CA GLU A 459 10.34 0.92 -33.00
C GLU A 459 10.92 -0.34 -32.35
N SER A 460 10.08 -1.03 -31.56
CA SER A 460 10.45 -2.33 -30.99
C SER A 460 10.54 -3.37 -32.09
N THR A 461 11.55 -4.24 -32.01
CA THR A 461 11.71 -5.38 -32.91
C THR A 461 11.27 -6.66 -32.20
N VAL A 462 10.41 -7.45 -32.87
CA VAL A 462 9.94 -8.72 -32.30
C VAL A 462 11.10 -9.70 -32.21
N VAL A 463 11.36 -10.19 -31.00
CA VAL A 463 12.42 -11.17 -30.72
C VAL A 463 11.83 -12.58 -30.78
N GLY A 464 11.98 -13.23 -31.94
CA GLY A 464 11.51 -14.60 -32.16
C GLY A 464 10.01 -14.72 -32.50
N PRO A 465 9.51 -15.96 -32.71
CA PRO A 465 8.10 -16.19 -32.99
C PRO A 465 7.22 -15.99 -31.76
N VAL A 466 5.98 -15.54 -31.95
CA VAL A 466 4.97 -15.48 -30.88
C VAL A 466 4.73 -16.88 -30.32
N GLN A 467 4.82 -17.02 -29.00
CA GLN A 467 4.61 -18.27 -28.29
C GLN A 467 3.25 -18.23 -27.58
N ALA A 468 2.48 -19.30 -27.71
CA ALA A 468 1.28 -19.48 -26.91
C ALA A 468 1.66 -20.13 -25.58
N ALA A 469 1.14 -19.59 -24.48
CA ALA A 469 1.30 -20.13 -23.15
C ALA A 469 -0.05 -20.12 -22.44
N VAL A 470 -0.32 -21.14 -21.62
CA VAL A 470 -1.51 -21.23 -20.78
C VAL A 470 -1.11 -21.29 -19.32
N GLY A 471 -1.64 -20.37 -18.51
CA GLY A 471 -1.31 -20.30 -17.09
C GLY A 471 0.15 -19.92 -16.87
N ALA A 472 0.88 -20.71 -16.09
CA ALA A 472 2.27 -20.46 -15.69
C ALA A 472 3.32 -21.09 -16.62
N GLU A 473 2.95 -21.45 -17.85
CA GLU A 473 3.90 -21.99 -18.82
C GLU A 473 5.00 -20.97 -19.17
N ARG A 474 6.27 -21.39 -19.03
CA ARG A 474 7.42 -20.55 -19.37
C ARG A 474 7.59 -20.46 -20.88
N VAL A 475 7.76 -19.23 -21.38
CA VAL A 475 8.18 -18.92 -22.75
C VAL A 475 9.60 -18.37 -22.74
N GLU A 476 10.37 -18.64 -23.78
CA GLU A 476 11.76 -18.21 -23.88
C GLU A 476 12.08 -17.68 -25.27
N ALA A 477 12.85 -16.59 -25.35
CA ALA A 477 13.36 -16.06 -26.59
C ALA A 477 14.85 -15.77 -26.47
N VAL A 478 15.61 -16.00 -27.54
CA VAL A 478 17.04 -15.69 -27.61
C VAL A 478 17.22 -14.34 -28.30
N LEU A 479 17.76 -13.37 -27.58
CA LEU A 479 18.22 -12.10 -28.13
C LEU A 479 19.50 -12.34 -28.94
N GLY A 480 19.40 -12.30 -30.27
CA GLY A 480 20.52 -12.44 -31.21
C GLY A 480 20.99 -11.10 -31.78
N ASP A 481 22.14 -11.12 -32.46
CA ASP A 481 22.68 -9.99 -33.25
C ASP A 481 22.87 -8.67 -32.46
N LEU A 482 23.14 -8.77 -31.16
CA LEU A 482 23.45 -7.61 -30.32
C LEU A 482 24.88 -7.12 -30.58
N GLU A 483 25.05 -5.81 -30.70
CA GLU A 483 26.35 -5.15 -30.82
C GLU A 483 27.05 -5.14 -29.44
N PRO A 484 28.35 -5.43 -29.37
CA PRO A 484 29.12 -5.36 -28.11
C PRO A 484 29.13 -3.94 -27.51
N GLY A 485 29.08 -3.85 -26.18
CA GLY A 485 29.13 -2.58 -25.44
C GLY A 485 27.90 -1.68 -25.63
N ARG A 486 26.75 -2.23 -26.04
CA ARG A 486 25.53 -1.49 -26.34
C ARG A 486 24.40 -1.90 -25.40
N SER A 487 23.62 -0.92 -24.94
CA SER A 487 22.41 -1.14 -24.15
C SER A 487 21.18 -1.32 -25.03
N TYR A 488 20.34 -2.26 -24.64
CA TYR A 488 19.05 -2.58 -25.25
C TYR A 488 17.97 -2.59 -24.17
N GLY A 489 16.74 -2.24 -24.53
CA GLY A 489 15.56 -2.47 -23.70
C GLY A 489 14.72 -3.60 -24.30
N TRP A 490 14.15 -4.46 -23.47
CA TRP A 490 13.21 -5.48 -23.91
C TRP A 490 11.99 -5.54 -22.98
N TYR A 491 10.84 -5.91 -23.54
CA TYR A 491 9.61 -6.16 -22.80
C TYR A 491 8.88 -7.36 -23.40
N VAL A 492 7.91 -7.88 -22.65
CA VAL A 492 7.02 -8.95 -23.09
C VAL A 492 5.63 -8.37 -23.30
N GLU A 493 5.01 -8.63 -24.45
CA GLU A 493 3.59 -8.36 -24.68
C GLU A 493 2.81 -9.68 -24.64
N VAL A 494 1.84 -9.77 -23.73
CA VAL A 494 0.89 -10.88 -23.66
C VAL A 494 -0.45 -10.40 -24.19
N ARG A 495 -1.08 -11.23 -25.02
CA ARG A 495 -2.43 -10.98 -25.54
C ARG A 495 -3.34 -12.14 -25.22
N ASP A 496 -4.46 -11.86 -24.57
CA ASP A 496 -5.45 -12.89 -24.25
C ASP A 496 -6.38 -13.22 -25.44
N GLY A 497 -7.22 -14.24 -25.28
CA GLY A 497 -8.18 -14.67 -26.31
C GLY A 497 -9.31 -13.67 -26.58
N ALA A 498 -9.51 -12.68 -25.70
CA ALA A 498 -10.45 -11.58 -25.87
C ALA A 498 -9.80 -10.37 -26.58
N GLY A 499 -8.48 -10.38 -26.75
CA GLY A 499 -7.71 -9.34 -27.40
C GLY A 499 -7.10 -8.30 -26.46
N HIS A 500 -7.27 -8.44 -25.13
CA HIS A 500 -6.61 -7.59 -24.16
C HIS A 500 -5.11 -7.78 -24.22
N VAL A 501 -4.37 -6.70 -24.00
CA VAL A 501 -2.92 -6.66 -24.05
C VAL A 501 -2.40 -6.25 -22.69
N THR A 502 -1.42 -6.99 -22.19
CA THR A 502 -0.63 -6.62 -21.02
C THR A 502 0.83 -6.64 -21.41
N ARG A 503 1.58 -5.63 -21.00
CA ARG A 503 3.02 -5.55 -21.24
C ARG A 503 3.77 -5.63 -19.91
N SER A 504 4.94 -6.24 -19.93
CA SER A 504 5.89 -6.11 -18.82
C SER A 504 6.55 -4.73 -18.86
N PRO A 505 7.12 -4.26 -17.74
CA PRO A 505 8.08 -3.16 -17.77
C PRO A 505 9.24 -3.46 -18.74
N VAL A 506 9.89 -2.41 -19.26
CA VAL A 506 11.11 -2.56 -20.07
C VAL A 506 12.30 -2.84 -19.19
N SER A 507 12.91 -4.01 -19.41
CA SER A 507 14.14 -4.44 -18.77
C SER A 507 15.36 -4.02 -19.62
N PRO A 508 16.36 -3.35 -19.04
CA PRO A 508 17.60 -3.03 -19.73
C PRO A 508 18.53 -4.26 -19.79
N VAL A 509 19.31 -4.37 -20.87
CA VAL A 509 20.43 -5.30 -20.98
C VAL A 509 21.58 -4.62 -21.73
N THR A 510 22.78 -4.69 -21.18
CA THR A 510 24.00 -4.16 -21.82
C THR A 510 24.92 -5.31 -22.19
N THR A 511 25.30 -5.38 -23.46
CA THR A 511 26.27 -6.38 -23.91
C THR A 511 27.68 -6.05 -23.44
N ALA A 512 28.46 -7.10 -23.12
CA ALA A 512 29.87 -6.93 -22.79
C ALA A 512 30.67 -6.33 -23.96
N PRO A 513 31.75 -5.59 -23.70
CA PRO A 513 32.71 -5.15 -24.73
C PRO A 513 33.35 -6.33 -25.47
N SER A 514 33.82 -6.13 -26.70
CA SER A 514 34.34 -7.20 -27.58
C SER A 514 35.65 -7.87 -27.14
N ASP A 515 36.37 -7.31 -26.16
CA ASP A 515 37.76 -7.67 -25.85
C ASP A 515 37.92 -8.49 -24.55
N VAL A 516 36.84 -9.08 -24.03
CA VAL A 516 36.89 -9.83 -22.77
C VAL A 516 37.57 -11.19 -22.99
N SER A 517 38.67 -11.43 -22.26
CA SER A 517 39.36 -12.73 -22.20
C SER A 517 39.26 -13.32 -20.80
N SER A 518 39.02 -14.63 -20.69
CA SER A 518 38.90 -15.27 -19.38
C SER A 518 40.25 -15.34 -18.67
N PRO A 519 40.32 -14.98 -17.36
CA PRO A 519 41.52 -15.17 -16.56
C PRO A 519 41.81 -16.65 -16.24
N PHE A 520 40.84 -17.56 -16.48
CA PHE A 520 40.94 -18.98 -16.22
C PHE A 520 40.74 -19.82 -17.48
N VAL A 521 41.62 -20.78 -17.73
CA VAL A 521 41.59 -21.61 -18.95
C VAL A 521 40.42 -22.59 -19.01
N ASP A 522 39.80 -22.88 -17.87
CA ASP A 522 38.66 -23.78 -17.70
C ASP A 522 37.33 -23.04 -17.51
N VAL A 523 37.29 -21.73 -17.76
CA VAL A 523 36.08 -20.90 -17.71
C VAL A 523 35.91 -20.17 -19.05
N PRO A 524 35.17 -20.75 -20.01
CA PRO A 524 34.83 -20.08 -21.26
C PRO A 524 34.04 -18.78 -21.02
N VAL A 525 34.22 -17.77 -21.88
CA VAL A 525 33.54 -16.46 -21.76
C VAL A 525 32.03 -16.54 -21.96
N ASP A 526 31.53 -17.63 -22.55
CA ASP A 526 30.12 -17.95 -22.75
C ASP A 526 29.53 -18.87 -21.67
N SER A 527 30.31 -19.21 -20.63
CA SER A 527 29.81 -20.00 -19.51
C SER A 527 28.88 -19.18 -18.61
N LEU A 528 27.87 -19.84 -18.04
CA LEU A 528 26.77 -19.21 -17.29
C LEU A 528 27.23 -18.21 -16.23
N PHE A 529 28.28 -18.54 -15.47
CA PHE A 529 28.81 -17.73 -14.38
C PHE A 529 30.15 -17.07 -14.71
N PHE A 530 30.48 -16.92 -16.01
CA PHE A 530 31.72 -16.28 -16.42
C PHE A 530 31.89 -14.86 -15.83
N PRO A 531 30.88 -13.96 -15.91
CA PRO A 531 31.02 -12.60 -15.38
C PRO A 531 31.37 -12.58 -13.88
N GLU A 532 30.71 -13.41 -13.08
CA GLU A 532 30.89 -13.47 -11.63
C GLU A 532 32.24 -14.11 -11.27
N ILE A 533 32.67 -15.12 -12.01
CA ILE A 533 33.99 -15.73 -11.83
C ILE A 533 35.12 -14.76 -12.20
N ALA A 534 34.95 -14.00 -13.29
CA ALA A 534 35.90 -12.97 -13.70
C ALA A 534 35.98 -11.86 -12.64
N TRP A 535 34.82 -11.40 -12.15
CA TRP A 535 34.72 -10.41 -11.07
C TRP A 535 35.47 -10.84 -9.80
N LEU A 536 35.31 -12.10 -9.36
CA LEU A 536 36.06 -12.64 -8.22
C LEU A 536 37.58 -12.57 -8.41
N PHE A 537 38.06 -12.74 -9.65
CA PHE A 537 39.49 -12.66 -9.96
C PHE A 537 40.00 -11.22 -9.97
N GLU A 538 39.25 -10.32 -10.61
CA GLU A 538 39.57 -8.89 -10.70
C GLU A 538 39.68 -8.23 -9.32
N HIS A 539 38.80 -8.62 -8.39
CA HIS A 539 38.81 -8.12 -7.01
C HIS A 539 39.72 -8.92 -6.08
N GLY A 540 40.45 -9.92 -6.60
CA GLY A 540 41.40 -10.71 -5.81
C GLY A 540 40.77 -11.66 -4.79
N ILE A 541 39.44 -11.83 -4.81
CA ILE A 541 38.66 -12.71 -3.93
C ILE A 541 38.99 -14.18 -4.23
N SER A 542 39.00 -14.57 -5.51
CA SER A 542 39.48 -15.87 -5.97
C SER A 542 40.71 -15.73 -6.86
N ARG A 543 41.76 -16.49 -6.55
CA ARG A 543 43.02 -16.49 -7.33
C ARG A 543 43.15 -17.69 -8.29
N GLY A 544 42.23 -18.65 -8.17
CA GLY A 544 42.29 -19.97 -8.80
C GLY A 544 43.57 -20.74 -8.47
N TRP A 545 43.82 -21.81 -9.22
CA TRP A 545 45.04 -22.62 -9.12
C TRP A 545 45.94 -22.33 -10.30
N VAL A 546 47.22 -22.07 -10.04
CA VAL A 546 48.23 -21.95 -11.09
C VAL A 546 48.68 -23.36 -11.47
N ALA A 547 48.42 -23.75 -12.72
CA ALA A 547 48.91 -24.99 -13.30
C ALA A 547 50.42 -24.92 -13.56
N ALA A 548 51.05 -26.09 -13.78
CA ALA A 548 52.50 -26.18 -13.97
C ALA A 548 53.04 -25.40 -15.19
N ASP A 549 52.17 -25.10 -16.17
CA ASP A 549 52.47 -24.32 -17.36
C ASP A 549 52.24 -22.81 -17.19
N GLY A 550 51.85 -22.37 -16.00
CA GLY A 550 51.56 -20.97 -15.67
C GLY A 550 50.14 -20.51 -16.00
N THR A 551 49.30 -21.39 -16.57
CA THR A 551 47.87 -21.10 -16.74
C THR A 551 47.13 -21.16 -15.41
N ARG A 552 45.91 -20.60 -15.34
CA ARG A 552 45.08 -20.62 -14.13
C ARG A 552 43.79 -21.40 -14.35
N GLU A 553 43.43 -22.24 -13.39
CA GLU A 553 42.14 -22.95 -13.35
C GLU A 553 41.26 -22.40 -12.22
N PHE A 554 39.95 -22.31 -12.44
CA PHE A 554 38.96 -21.95 -11.43
C PHE A 554 38.20 -23.15 -10.86
N ARG A 555 38.05 -24.23 -11.64
CA ARG A 555 37.31 -25.46 -11.32
C ARG A 555 35.82 -25.20 -10.98
N PRO A 556 35.05 -24.63 -11.92
CA PRO A 556 33.70 -24.09 -11.66
C PRO A 556 32.73 -25.11 -11.06
N VAL A 557 32.65 -26.31 -11.63
CA VAL A 557 31.67 -27.35 -11.24
C VAL A 557 32.12 -28.26 -10.09
N THR A 558 33.08 -27.81 -9.27
CA THR A 558 33.55 -28.56 -8.10
C THR A 558 32.91 -28.01 -6.84
N PRO A 559 32.38 -28.87 -5.92
CA PRO A 559 31.90 -28.42 -4.62
C PRO A 559 32.99 -27.66 -3.85
N ILE A 560 32.63 -26.52 -3.27
CA ILE A 560 33.57 -25.72 -2.48
C ILE A 560 33.65 -26.23 -1.05
N ALA A 561 34.88 -26.39 -0.56
CA ALA A 561 35.16 -26.74 0.83
C ALA A 561 35.00 -25.51 1.75
N ARG A 562 34.72 -25.74 3.03
CA ARG A 562 34.43 -24.69 4.01
C ARG A 562 35.62 -23.75 4.26
N ASP A 563 36.84 -24.26 4.21
CA ASP A 563 38.06 -23.46 4.30
C ASP A 563 38.24 -22.51 3.11
N ALA A 564 37.99 -22.99 1.89
CA ALA A 564 38.05 -22.18 0.68
C ALA A 564 36.94 -21.11 0.64
N MET A 565 35.74 -21.44 1.15
CA MET A 565 34.70 -20.43 1.39
C MET A 565 35.19 -19.38 2.39
N ALA A 566 35.78 -19.80 3.52
CA ALA A 566 36.29 -18.85 4.51
C ALA A 566 37.29 -17.87 3.89
N ALA A 567 38.16 -18.36 3.02
CA ALA A 567 39.09 -17.52 2.28
C ALA A 567 38.40 -16.53 1.32
N PHE A 568 37.27 -16.91 0.72
CA PHE A 568 36.51 -16.01 -0.15
C PHE A 568 35.81 -14.92 0.66
N LEU A 569 35.11 -15.29 1.74
CA LEU A 569 34.41 -14.33 2.60
C LEU A 569 35.37 -13.34 3.27
N PHE A 570 36.51 -13.83 3.77
CA PHE A 570 37.54 -12.97 4.36
C PHE A 570 38.08 -11.95 3.36
N ARG A 571 38.39 -12.38 2.13
CA ARG A 571 38.91 -11.46 1.10
C ARG A 571 37.85 -10.50 0.59
N LEU A 572 36.59 -10.94 0.50
CA LEU A 572 35.47 -10.04 0.21
C LEU A 572 35.39 -8.94 1.27
N ALA A 573 35.45 -9.31 2.55
CA ALA A 573 35.48 -8.36 3.66
C ALA A 573 36.72 -7.46 3.65
N GLU A 574 37.89 -7.99 3.28
CA GLU A 574 39.13 -7.21 3.13
C GLU A 574 39.02 -6.16 2.02
N VAL A 575 38.47 -6.53 0.86
CA VAL A 575 38.22 -5.61 -0.26
C VAL A 575 37.19 -4.54 0.13
N ALA A 576 36.18 -4.92 0.92
CA ALA A 576 35.19 -4.01 1.50
C ALA A 576 35.73 -3.19 2.69
N GLY A 577 37.03 -3.25 3.03
CA GLY A 577 37.58 -2.50 4.17
C GLY A 577 37.04 -2.91 5.54
N GLN A 578 36.38 -4.07 5.64
CA GLN A 578 35.80 -4.60 6.88
C GLN A 578 36.81 -5.40 7.71
N VAL A 579 37.99 -5.69 7.15
CA VAL A 579 39.09 -6.36 7.86
C VAL A 579 40.25 -5.38 8.05
N GLU A 580 40.33 -4.74 9.21
CA GLU A 580 41.46 -3.88 9.56
C GLU A 580 42.25 -4.44 10.76
N GLY A 581 43.53 -4.77 10.54
CA GLY A 581 44.44 -5.13 11.63
C GLY A 581 44.14 -6.44 12.36
N TYR A 582 43.32 -7.33 11.78
CA TYR A 582 42.99 -8.62 12.38
C TYR A 582 44.24 -9.51 12.55
N VAL A 583 44.40 -10.08 13.75
CA VAL A 583 45.48 -11.02 14.08
C VAL A 583 44.86 -12.28 14.65
N ALA A 584 45.05 -13.41 13.96
CA ALA A 584 44.54 -14.70 14.40
C ALA A 584 45.15 -15.11 15.76
N PRO A 585 44.36 -15.78 16.63
CA PRO A 585 44.85 -16.21 17.94
C PRO A 585 45.95 -17.27 17.81
N THR A 586 46.74 -17.45 18.87
CA THR A 586 47.78 -18.51 18.93
C THR A 586 47.21 -19.88 19.33
N THR A 587 45.91 -19.96 19.57
CA THR A 587 45.16 -21.19 19.80
C THR A 587 43.88 -21.11 18.98
N SER A 588 43.61 -22.16 18.22
CA SER A 588 42.44 -22.19 17.33
C SER A 588 41.13 -22.19 18.13
N PRO A 589 40.10 -21.44 17.68
CA PRO A 589 38.75 -21.54 18.25
C PRO A 589 38.06 -22.87 17.88
N PHE A 590 38.56 -23.60 16.88
CA PHE A 590 38.03 -24.89 16.45
C PHE A 590 39.04 -26.01 16.69
N SER A 591 38.56 -27.09 17.30
CA SER A 591 39.37 -28.25 17.70
C SER A 591 39.99 -29.02 16.53
N ASP A 592 39.44 -28.88 15.32
CA ASP A 592 39.84 -29.56 14.09
C ASP A 592 40.55 -28.65 13.07
N VAL A 593 40.98 -27.46 13.50
CA VAL A 593 41.76 -26.52 12.68
C VAL A 593 43.05 -26.18 13.41
N GLY A 594 44.19 -26.56 12.86
CA GLY A 594 45.52 -26.22 13.36
C GLY A 594 45.93 -24.79 12.98
N VAL A 595 46.77 -24.15 13.81
CA VAL A 595 47.26 -22.78 13.53
C VAL A 595 48.19 -22.69 12.30
N ASP A 596 48.67 -23.84 11.82
CA ASP A 596 49.50 -23.98 10.62
C ASP A 596 48.68 -24.43 9.38
N ASP A 597 47.37 -24.63 9.52
CA ASP A 597 46.50 -25.07 8.41
C ASP A 597 46.28 -23.96 7.38
N GLU A 598 46.06 -24.37 6.13
CA GLU A 598 45.69 -23.45 5.05
C GLU A 598 44.34 -22.79 5.39
N PHE A 599 44.32 -21.45 5.33
CA PHE A 599 43.20 -20.60 5.72
C PHE A 599 42.85 -20.53 7.22
N TYR A 600 43.76 -20.92 8.12
CA TYR A 600 43.55 -20.77 9.57
C TYR A 600 43.14 -19.34 9.98
N THR A 601 43.83 -18.32 9.46
CA THR A 601 43.55 -16.92 9.78
C THR A 601 42.11 -16.54 9.41
N GLU A 602 41.68 -16.90 8.21
CA GLU A 602 40.36 -16.61 7.67
C GLU A 602 39.26 -17.35 8.43
N ILE A 603 39.49 -18.62 8.79
CA ILE A 603 38.57 -19.41 9.62
C ILE A 603 38.44 -18.81 11.03
N ALA A 604 39.56 -18.41 11.64
CA ALA A 604 39.56 -17.78 12.96
C ALA A 604 38.83 -16.42 12.93
N TRP A 605 38.99 -15.65 11.84
CA TRP A 605 38.29 -14.39 11.65
C TRP A 605 36.78 -14.57 11.61
N LEU A 606 36.28 -15.55 10.83
CA LEU A 606 34.85 -15.84 10.80
C LEU A 606 34.27 -16.17 12.18
N HIS A 607 35.04 -16.83 13.04
CA HIS A 607 34.63 -17.08 14.41
C HIS A 607 34.62 -15.78 15.24
N ALA A 608 35.64 -14.93 15.08
CA ALA A 608 35.73 -13.66 15.80
C ALA A 608 34.55 -12.72 15.48
N GLU A 609 34.11 -12.70 14.22
CA GLU A 609 32.94 -11.92 13.76
C GLU A 609 31.59 -12.61 14.01
N GLY A 610 31.58 -13.79 14.64
CA GLY A 610 30.34 -14.55 14.89
C GLY A 610 29.70 -15.19 13.64
N ILE A 611 30.34 -15.08 12.48
CA ILE A 611 29.86 -15.64 11.20
C ILE A 611 29.90 -17.18 11.25
N ALA A 612 30.96 -17.77 11.83
CA ALA A 612 31.12 -19.21 12.01
C ALA A 612 31.08 -19.63 13.49
N THR A 613 30.06 -20.40 13.87
CA THR A 613 29.88 -20.90 15.25
C THR A 613 30.42 -22.32 15.48
N GLY A 614 30.52 -23.13 14.41
CA GLY A 614 31.01 -24.51 14.45
C GLY A 614 30.01 -25.51 15.03
N TRP A 615 30.39 -26.79 14.98
CA TRP A 615 29.62 -27.90 15.56
C TRP A 615 30.15 -28.25 16.94
N ASP A 616 29.28 -28.30 17.94
CA ASP A 616 29.63 -28.80 19.28
C ASP A 616 30.11 -30.26 19.20
N ALA A 617 31.32 -30.50 19.68
CA ALA A 617 31.93 -31.83 19.74
C ALA A 617 31.47 -32.64 20.97
N GLY A 618 30.67 -32.04 21.87
CA GLY A 618 30.14 -32.67 23.08
C GLY A 618 31.11 -32.70 24.26
N ASP A 619 32.28 -32.08 24.11
CA ASP A 619 33.34 -31.93 25.12
C ASP A 619 33.62 -30.46 25.48
N GLY A 620 32.76 -29.54 25.03
CA GLY A 620 32.93 -28.10 25.20
C GLY A 620 33.81 -27.44 24.14
N THR A 621 34.26 -28.19 23.13
CA THR A 621 34.94 -27.63 21.94
C THR A 621 34.02 -27.62 20.72
N ALA A 622 34.31 -26.73 19.76
CA ALA A 622 33.63 -26.68 18.47
C ALA A 622 34.53 -27.21 17.34
N GLN A 623 33.93 -27.75 16.28
CA GLN A 623 34.61 -28.17 15.05
C GLN A 623 34.15 -27.29 13.87
N PHE A 624 35.04 -26.96 12.94
CA PHE A 624 34.73 -26.20 11.72
C PHE A 624 34.58 -27.07 10.47
N ARG A 625 35.21 -28.25 10.44
CA ARG A 625 35.24 -29.19 9.32
C ARG A 625 35.76 -28.57 8.02
N PRO A 626 37.02 -28.09 7.99
CA PRO A 626 37.55 -27.24 6.91
C PRO A 626 37.44 -27.87 5.51
N LEU A 627 37.75 -29.16 5.38
CA LEU A 627 37.77 -29.87 4.09
C LEU A 627 36.39 -30.42 3.65
N ALA A 628 35.34 -30.22 4.44
CA ALA A 628 34.00 -30.67 4.09
C ALA A 628 33.37 -29.71 3.07
N PRO A 629 32.65 -30.21 2.04
CA PRO A 629 31.81 -29.36 1.20
C PRO A 629 30.77 -28.61 2.02
N ILE A 630 30.47 -27.36 1.66
CA ILE A 630 29.42 -26.58 2.33
C ILE A 630 28.07 -26.71 1.60
N GLY A 631 27.00 -26.91 2.38
CA GLY A 631 25.61 -26.89 1.92
C GLY A 631 25.11 -25.47 1.65
N ARG A 632 24.03 -25.34 0.87
CA ARG A 632 23.40 -24.05 0.53
C ARG A 632 22.75 -23.38 1.75
N ASP A 633 22.17 -24.17 2.64
CA ASP A 633 21.62 -23.74 3.92
C ASP A 633 22.69 -23.09 4.82
N ALA A 634 23.83 -23.74 4.98
CA ALA A 634 24.94 -23.22 5.75
C ALA A 634 25.54 -21.98 5.07
N MET A 635 25.56 -21.90 3.74
CA MET A 635 25.93 -20.66 3.03
C MET A 635 25.00 -19.50 3.39
N ALA A 636 23.68 -19.74 3.40
CA ALA A 636 22.69 -18.74 3.80
C ALA A 636 22.98 -18.17 5.18
N ALA A 637 23.21 -19.05 6.15
CA ALA A 637 23.54 -18.64 7.51
C ALA A 637 24.85 -17.83 7.62
N PHE A 638 25.85 -18.11 6.76
CA PHE A 638 27.10 -17.35 6.76
C PHE A 638 26.91 -15.95 6.17
N LEU A 639 26.22 -15.83 5.04
CA LEU A 639 25.97 -14.53 4.41
C LEU A 639 25.04 -13.65 5.25
N TYR A 640 23.99 -14.23 5.85
CA TYR A 640 23.08 -13.50 6.73
C TYR A 640 23.79 -12.90 7.95
N ARG A 641 24.68 -13.67 8.59
CA ARG A 641 25.50 -13.16 9.71
C ARG A 641 26.52 -12.13 9.25
N MET A 642 27.12 -12.34 8.08
CA MET A 642 28.05 -11.38 7.50
C MET A 642 27.38 -10.05 7.16
N ALA A 643 26.07 -10.05 6.86
CA ALA A 643 25.26 -8.85 6.65
C ALA A 643 24.82 -8.16 7.96
N GLY A 644 25.24 -8.68 9.13
CA GLY A 644 24.88 -8.13 10.42
C GLY A 644 23.51 -8.58 10.94
N GLU A 645 23.01 -9.73 10.48
CA GLU A 645 21.71 -10.31 10.88
C GLU A 645 20.55 -9.31 10.69
N PRO A 646 20.32 -8.81 9.46
CA PRO A 646 19.31 -7.79 9.19
C PRO A 646 17.91 -8.27 9.59
N SER A 647 17.07 -7.32 10.03
CA SER A 647 15.68 -7.61 10.38
C SER A 647 14.94 -8.16 9.17
N HIS A 648 14.41 -9.38 9.30
CA HIS A 648 13.70 -10.08 8.24
C HIS A 648 12.45 -10.77 8.81
N THR A 649 11.33 -10.67 8.09
CA THR A 649 10.08 -11.38 8.45
C THR A 649 9.88 -12.53 7.48
N ALA A 650 10.26 -13.74 7.89
CA ALA A 650 10.11 -14.91 7.04
C ALA A 650 8.63 -15.22 6.73
N PRO A 651 8.29 -15.59 5.49
CA PRO A 651 6.91 -15.84 5.10
C PRO A 651 6.33 -17.06 5.82
N ALA A 652 5.05 -16.98 6.20
CA ALA A 652 4.34 -18.06 6.89
C ALA A 652 4.19 -19.33 6.02
N THR A 653 4.22 -19.18 4.69
CA THR A 653 4.27 -20.27 3.71
C THR A 653 5.57 -20.18 2.94
N SER A 654 6.33 -21.28 2.86
CA SER A 654 7.62 -21.28 2.15
C SER A 654 7.44 -21.07 0.65
N PRO A 655 8.31 -20.26 0.00
CA PRO A 655 8.36 -20.19 -1.46
C PRO A 655 8.91 -21.47 -2.10
N PHE A 656 9.49 -22.39 -1.33
CA PHE A 656 10.04 -23.66 -1.83
C PHE A 656 9.29 -24.88 -1.30
N THR A 657 9.23 -25.91 -2.13
CA THR A 657 8.57 -27.19 -1.80
C THR A 657 9.42 -28.10 -0.91
N ASP A 658 10.73 -27.89 -0.86
CA ASP A 658 11.69 -28.67 -0.09
C ASP A 658 12.22 -27.95 1.16
N VAL A 659 11.62 -26.80 1.49
CA VAL A 659 11.90 -26.01 2.69
C VAL A 659 10.58 -25.73 3.42
N THR A 660 10.59 -25.78 4.75
CA THR A 660 9.42 -25.45 5.59
C THR A 660 9.83 -24.44 6.65
N PRO A 661 8.88 -23.75 7.32
CA PRO A 661 9.20 -22.88 8.46
C PRO A 661 9.95 -23.56 9.62
N SER A 662 9.99 -24.91 9.63
CA SER A 662 10.76 -25.69 10.61
C SER A 662 12.15 -26.13 10.13
N THR A 663 12.51 -25.83 8.88
CA THR A 663 13.79 -26.20 8.28
C THR A 663 14.91 -25.36 8.90
N GLN A 664 16.06 -25.98 9.15
CA GLN A 664 17.22 -25.25 9.68
C GLN A 664 17.63 -24.14 8.71
N PHE A 665 17.86 -22.94 9.26
CA PHE A 665 18.16 -21.71 8.54
C PHE A 665 17.03 -21.20 7.62
N TYR A 666 15.76 -21.49 7.95
CA TYR A 666 14.61 -21.02 7.16
C TYR A 666 14.61 -19.50 6.95
N ASP A 667 14.82 -18.75 8.04
CA ASP A 667 14.80 -17.29 8.02
C ASP A 667 15.93 -16.77 7.11
N GLU A 668 17.15 -17.29 7.25
CA GLU A 668 18.29 -16.90 6.42
C GLU A 668 18.14 -17.31 4.95
N ILE A 669 17.53 -18.47 4.68
CA ILE A 669 17.22 -18.92 3.31
C ILE A 669 16.21 -17.99 2.64
N THR A 670 15.14 -17.62 3.35
CA THR A 670 14.11 -16.74 2.79
C THR A 670 14.61 -15.31 2.62
N TRP A 671 15.40 -14.81 3.58
CA TRP A 671 16.08 -13.52 3.44
C TRP A 671 16.96 -13.46 2.20
N LEU A 672 17.80 -14.47 1.95
CA LEU A 672 18.65 -14.52 0.75
C LEU A 672 17.84 -14.45 -0.55
N VAL A 673 16.60 -14.93 -0.54
CA VAL A 673 15.74 -14.98 -1.72
C VAL A 673 15.05 -13.65 -1.93
N ASP A 674 14.59 -13.03 -0.85
CA ASP A 674 13.95 -11.71 -0.88
C ASP A 674 14.96 -10.62 -1.30
N GLU A 675 16.23 -10.75 -0.91
CA GLU A 675 17.34 -9.90 -1.37
C GLU A 675 17.81 -10.22 -2.81
N GLY A 676 17.22 -11.21 -3.48
CA GLY A 676 17.60 -11.62 -4.83
C GLY A 676 18.98 -12.31 -4.93
N ILE A 677 19.62 -12.63 -3.81
CA ILE A 677 20.94 -13.28 -3.77
C ILE A 677 20.82 -14.76 -4.19
N ALA A 678 19.74 -15.44 -3.78
CA ALA A 678 19.42 -16.81 -4.18
C ALA A 678 18.09 -16.89 -4.93
N THR A 679 18.03 -17.72 -5.99
CA THR A 679 16.83 -17.84 -6.84
C THR A 679 16.14 -19.21 -6.78
N GLY A 680 16.79 -20.22 -6.19
CA GLY A 680 16.34 -21.62 -6.23
C GLY A 680 16.24 -22.19 -7.66
N TRP A 681 15.50 -23.29 -7.79
CA TRP A 681 15.20 -23.95 -9.07
C TRP A 681 13.70 -24.17 -9.21
N VAL A 682 13.12 -23.65 -10.29
CA VAL A 682 11.72 -23.92 -10.64
C VAL A 682 11.67 -25.15 -11.55
N GLY A 683 10.96 -26.19 -11.12
CA GLY A 683 10.67 -27.38 -11.89
C GLY A 683 9.67 -27.10 -13.03
N ASN A 684 9.63 -28.00 -14.01
CA ASN A 684 8.71 -27.90 -15.16
C ASN A 684 7.22 -27.91 -14.78
N ASP A 685 6.90 -28.26 -13.53
CA ASP A 685 5.55 -28.26 -12.95
C ASP A 685 5.23 -26.96 -12.17
N GLY A 686 6.13 -25.96 -12.22
CA GLY A 686 5.98 -24.68 -11.54
C GLY A 686 6.37 -24.71 -10.06
N THR A 687 6.82 -25.85 -9.53
CA THR A 687 7.28 -25.95 -8.14
C THR A 687 8.71 -25.45 -7.99
N ALA A 688 8.98 -24.63 -6.97
CA ALA A 688 10.35 -24.17 -6.66
C ALA A 688 11.01 -25.07 -5.61
N GLN A 689 12.32 -25.31 -5.74
CA GLN A 689 13.17 -26.02 -4.77
C GLN A 689 14.41 -25.19 -4.45
N TYR A 690 14.87 -25.22 -3.20
CA TYR A 690 16.08 -24.54 -2.74
C TYR A 690 17.29 -25.49 -2.59
N GLN A 691 17.05 -26.77 -2.37
CA GLN A 691 18.04 -27.83 -2.11
C GLN A 691 19.00 -27.49 -0.96
N PRO A 692 18.49 -27.27 0.27
CA PRO A 692 19.26 -26.70 1.39
C PRO A 692 20.56 -27.47 1.69
N VAL A 693 20.51 -28.80 1.74
CA VAL A 693 21.68 -29.63 2.10
C VAL A 693 22.59 -29.99 0.91
N ALA A 694 22.28 -29.52 -0.30
CA ALA A 694 23.10 -29.80 -1.48
C ALA A 694 24.42 -29.01 -1.42
N PRO A 695 25.58 -29.62 -1.73
CA PRO A 695 26.84 -28.90 -1.81
C PRO A 695 26.80 -27.77 -2.84
N ILE A 696 27.33 -26.60 -2.50
CA ILE A 696 27.49 -25.49 -3.44
C ILE A 696 28.78 -25.65 -4.25
N ASN A 697 28.67 -25.53 -5.57
CA ASN A 697 29.81 -25.49 -6.48
C ASN A 697 30.48 -24.11 -6.47
N ARG A 698 31.75 -24.05 -6.88
CA ARG A 698 32.55 -22.82 -6.89
C ARG A 698 32.01 -21.74 -7.82
N ASP A 699 31.41 -22.13 -8.93
CA ASP A 699 30.74 -21.21 -9.87
C ASP A 699 29.49 -20.57 -9.26
N ALA A 700 28.64 -21.38 -8.64
CA ALA A 700 27.48 -20.88 -7.89
C ALA A 700 27.91 -19.97 -6.75
N MET A 701 28.98 -20.30 -6.01
CA MET A 701 29.54 -19.39 -5.00
C MET A 701 29.87 -18.01 -5.59
N ALA A 702 30.44 -17.94 -6.79
CA ALA A 702 30.74 -16.66 -7.43
C ALA A 702 29.48 -15.80 -7.63
N ALA A 703 28.40 -16.42 -8.08
CA ALA A 703 27.11 -15.75 -8.23
C ALA A 703 26.53 -15.27 -6.89
N PHE A 704 26.59 -16.09 -5.83
CA PHE A 704 26.13 -15.68 -4.50
C PHE A 704 26.89 -14.45 -4.00
N LEU A 705 28.23 -14.45 -4.10
CA LEU A 705 29.04 -13.34 -3.60
C LEU A 705 28.84 -12.06 -4.40
N GLN A 706 28.77 -12.15 -5.74
CA GLN A 706 28.57 -10.97 -6.58
C GLN A 706 27.19 -10.35 -6.36
N ARG A 707 26.13 -11.17 -6.20
CA ARG A 707 24.79 -10.68 -5.86
C ARG A 707 24.70 -10.13 -4.45
N TYR A 708 25.41 -10.73 -3.50
CA TYR A 708 25.53 -10.21 -2.13
C TYR A 708 26.11 -8.79 -2.12
N VAL A 709 27.13 -8.51 -2.95
CA VAL A 709 27.64 -7.14 -3.13
C VAL A 709 26.63 -6.25 -3.84
N ALA A 710 26.00 -6.73 -4.93
CA ALA A 710 25.03 -5.96 -5.68
C ALA A 710 23.79 -5.56 -4.84
N ALA A 711 23.44 -6.36 -3.84
CA ALA A 711 22.41 -6.07 -2.84
C ALA A 711 22.89 -5.10 -1.72
N GLY A 712 24.10 -4.55 -1.83
CA GLY A 712 24.63 -3.51 -0.92
C GLY A 712 25.30 -4.03 0.34
N HIS A 713 25.45 -5.34 0.53
CA HIS A 713 25.95 -5.93 1.79
C HIS A 713 27.48 -5.93 1.94
N ALA A 714 28.22 -5.33 1.00
CA ALA A 714 29.70 -5.29 1.00
C ALA A 714 30.31 -3.93 0.59
N ASP A 715 29.56 -2.82 0.66
CA ASP A 715 30.07 -1.49 0.31
C ASP A 715 30.81 -0.83 1.48
N GLY A 716 32.12 -1.05 1.54
CA GLY A 716 33.04 -0.20 2.28
C GLY A 716 33.51 0.97 1.44
N GLY A 717 32.72 2.06 1.40
CA GLY A 717 33.17 3.40 1.02
C GLY A 717 34.14 3.49 -0.16
N ALA A 718 33.66 3.24 -1.37
CA ALA A 718 34.28 3.74 -2.60
C ALA A 718 33.19 4.04 -3.64
N GLN A 719 32.56 5.21 -3.51
CA GLN A 719 31.96 5.88 -4.66
C GLN A 719 33.10 6.17 -5.66
N GLU A 720 33.19 5.40 -6.74
CA GLU A 720 33.97 5.80 -7.91
C GLU A 720 33.17 6.86 -8.68
N GLY A 721 33.78 8.03 -8.87
CA GLY A 721 33.17 9.21 -9.50
C GLY A 721 33.60 9.47 -10.93
#